data_AF-B4VK05-F1
#
_entry.id   AF-B4VK05-F1
#
_cell.length_a   1.000
_cell.length_b   1.000
_cell.length_c   1.000
_cell.angle_alpha   90.00
_cell.angle_beta   90.00
_cell.angle_gamma   90.00
#
_symmetry.space_group_name_H-M   'P 1'
#
loop_
_entity.id
_entity.type
_entity.pdbx_description
1 polymer ?
#
loop_
_entity_poly.entity_id
_entity_poly.type
_entity_poly.pdbx_seq_one_letter_code
_entity_poly.pdbx_strand_id
1 'polypeptide(L)'
;MINTNELQTRAKITEQLPDILQNLHRLYHPLKAGVVADYIPELAQANPDWFGITVVTVDGQVYTVGDTSIPFTIQSISKPFVYGLALEDRGLDYVLERIGVEPTGEPFNEIIEHEEIQERQYNPMVNAGAIATTSLIKGLDLFERQTRLLRMFHRYTGRDVQVDQAVFQSKKKTDNLNRAIAYIMKNFGLIEGKIDDILDLYFQQCALMVNCRDLAVMAGTLANAGINPITGERALKADYVKNLISVMYTCGLYDFSGQWAYKVGLPAKSGLSGAIIGVVPNQMGIAVFSPPLGEHSKSLRGVKVFEALSKHLRLHVFDKVVEMSGYFPDRIDLDSNNGMPIKNDPLAMSQTPSYPQSRAVDEGTTNTLPMREALPKVMPKLNSAAMIAQLHVSPTSFITDLRELHRQYLPIRQGKIYVSEPDLVEINPDWFGICIVTVDGQVYTVGDWEQPFLIQSISKVFAYGMALSDWGRDYVVSRVDVEPTGDAYNSLIKVEENSKRPYNPMVNTGAIAITNLIEGKGPAHRLNRLLDMYRRYVGHRVFVDTPSLVSEQTAGDRNWAIAYLLRNFGMISGDIKQTLDLYLQQCSVIINCHDLAVMGATLANNGINPMTGEQAIHSPYVKDLLSIMFTCGMYDFAGEWVYKVGFPAKSGVGGGIIGVVPGVMGIAVFSPPLDKRGNSIRGIKVCEELSRRFGLHIFQS
;
A
#
# COMPACT_ATOMS: atom_id res chain seq x y z
N MET A 1 28.04 -44.22 11.62
CA MET A 1 28.77 -44.34 12.91
C MET A 1 29.09 -42.93 13.37
N ILE A 2 28.46 -42.45 14.45
CA ILE A 2 28.76 -41.15 15.05
C ILE A 2 30.12 -41.29 15.74
N ASN A 3 31.03 -40.35 15.48
CA ASN A 3 32.39 -40.39 16.00
C ASN A 3 32.37 -40.27 17.54
N THR A 4 33.06 -41.14 18.26
CA THR A 4 33.07 -41.20 19.74
C THR A 4 33.51 -39.87 20.39
N ASN A 5 34.33 -39.08 19.69
CA ASN A 5 34.73 -37.73 20.13
C ASN A 5 33.59 -36.68 20.00
N GLU A 6 32.69 -36.79 19.02
CA GLU A 6 31.52 -35.90 18.91
C GLU A 6 30.50 -36.19 20.01
N LEU A 7 30.33 -37.46 20.39
CA LEU A 7 29.46 -37.87 21.50
C LEU A 7 29.97 -37.35 22.84
N GLN A 8 31.28 -37.43 23.09
CA GLN A 8 31.89 -36.90 24.32
C GLN A 8 31.83 -35.37 24.39
N THR A 9 32.01 -34.67 23.27
CA THR A 9 31.92 -33.21 23.21
C THR A 9 30.48 -32.72 23.42
N ARG A 10 29.49 -33.41 22.83
CA ARG A 10 28.06 -33.15 23.07
C ARG A 10 27.68 -33.35 24.53
N ALA A 11 28.09 -34.45 25.15
CA ALA A 11 27.82 -34.71 26.56
C ALA A 11 28.37 -33.60 27.48
N LYS A 12 29.58 -33.11 27.18
CA LYS A 12 30.24 -32.05 27.95
C LYS A 12 29.59 -30.66 27.82
N ILE A 13 29.04 -30.34 26.64
CA ILE A 13 28.24 -29.11 26.44
C ILE A 13 26.93 -29.20 27.24
N THR A 14 26.26 -30.35 27.17
CA THR A 14 24.97 -30.58 27.83
C THR A 14 25.06 -30.48 29.36
N GLU A 15 26.17 -30.92 29.97
CA GLU A 15 26.41 -30.77 31.42
C GLU A 15 26.57 -29.31 31.88
N GLN A 16 27.12 -28.43 31.04
CA GLN A 16 27.40 -27.03 31.39
C GLN A 16 26.24 -26.06 31.06
N LEU A 17 25.27 -26.50 30.25
CA LEU A 17 24.15 -25.67 29.81
C LEU A 17 23.37 -24.99 30.96
N PRO A 18 23.00 -25.68 32.06
CA PRO A 18 22.27 -25.04 33.16
C PRO A 18 22.99 -23.83 33.74
N ASP A 19 24.29 -23.96 34.03
CA ASP A 19 25.10 -22.89 34.62
C ASP A 19 25.30 -21.73 33.64
N ILE A 20 25.54 -22.04 32.36
CA ILE A 20 25.65 -21.03 31.31
C ILE A 20 24.36 -20.22 31.20
N LEU A 21 23.19 -20.88 31.15
CA LEU A 21 21.90 -20.21 31.07
C LEU A 21 21.65 -19.34 32.32
N GLN A 22 21.94 -19.85 33.52
CA GLN A 22 21.81 -19.10 34.77
C GLN A 22 22.70 -17.85 34.78
N ASN A 23 23.95 -17.97 34.30
CA ASN A 23 24.89 -16.86 34.16
C ASN A 23 24.38 -15.81 33.17
N LEU A 24 23.92 -16.23 31.98
CA LEU A 24 23.39 -15.32 30.96
C LEU A 24 22.12 -14.60 31.42
N HIS A 25 21.21 -15.31 32.08
CA HIS A 25 20.02 -14.71 32.67
C HIS A 25 20.41 -13.64 33.69
N ARG A 26 21.31 -13.95 34.62
CA ARG A 26 21.79 -12.98 35.63
C ARG A 26 22.48 -11.77 35.01
N LEU A 27 23.31 -11.99 33.98
CA LEU A 27 24.08 -10.95 33.31
C LEU A 27 23.18 -9.94 32.57
N TYR A 28 22.15 -10.42 31.87
CA TYR A 28 21.32 -9.57 31.00
C TYR A 28 19.98 -9.16 31.61
N HIS A 29 19.52 -9.77 32.71
CA HIS A 29 18.30 -9.36 33.40
C HIS A 29 18.28 -7.87 33.82
N PRO A 30 19.40 -7.25 34.28
CA PRO A 30 19.43 -5.82 34.59
C PRO A 30 19.30 -4.88 33.39
N LEU A 31 19.40 -5.38 32.15
CA LEU A 31 19.30 -4.56 30.95
C LEU A 31 17.84 -4.16 30.70
N LYS A 32 17.49 -2.90 31.01
CA LYS A 32 16.11 -2.35 30.89
C LYS A 32 15.89 -1.44 29.67
N ALA A 33 16.88 -1.28 28.80
CA ALA A 33 16.73 -0.49 27.58
C ALA A 33 15.79 -1.17 26.56
N GLY A 34 15.24 -0.38 25.65
CA GLY A 34 14.26 -0.81 24.65
C GLY A 34 12.82 -0.41 25.01
N VAL A 35 11.89 -0.71 24.10
CA VAL A 35 10.47 -0.33 24.23
C VAL A 35 9.59 -1.55 23.98
N VAL A 36 8.55 -1.72 24.79
CA VAL A 36 7.53 -2.76 24.57
C VAL A 36 6.70 -2.36 23.36
N ALA A 37 6.45 -3.30 22.45
CA ALA A 37 5.67 -3.04 21.25
C ALA A 37 4.23 -2.58 21.59
N ASP A 38 3.79 -1.48 20.98
CA ASP A 38 2.51 -0.82 21.26
C ASP A 38 1.59 -0.66 20.04
N TYR A 39 2.07 -1.03 18.85
CA TYR A 39 1.29 -1.00 17.61
C TYR A 39 0.04 -1.91 17.63
N ILE A 40 0.03 -2.89 18.53
CA ILE A 40 -1.16 -3.65 18.94
C ILE A 40 -1.39 -3.32 20.42
N PRO A 41 -2.54 -2.71 20.80
CA PRO A 41 -2.80 -2.30 22.18
C PRO A 41 -2.60 -3.41 23.22
N GLU A 42 -2.92 -4.65 22.87
CA GLU A 42 -2.76 -5.81 23.75
C GLU A 42 -1.28 -6.15 24.02
N LEU A 43 -0.36 -5.88 23.08
CA LEU A 43 1.08 -6.13 23.29
C LEU A 43 1.71 -5.13 24.27
N ALA A 44 1.18 -3.91 24.34
CA ALA A 44 1.66 -2.88 25.25
C ALA A 44 1.51 -3.24 26.74
N GLN A 45 0.70 -4.26 27.05
CA GLN A 45 0.44 -4.74 28.40
C GLN A 45 1.52 -5.71 28.91
N ALA A 46 2.47 -6.11 28.06
CA ALA A 46 3.53 -7.01 28.46
C ALA A 46 4.45 -6.37 29.51
N ASN A 47 4.80 -7.12 30.56
CA ASN A 47 5.72 -6.62 31.57
C ASN A 47 7.14 -6.52 30.97
N PRO A 48 7.77 -5.32 30.96
CA PRO A 48 9.13 -5.14 30.42
C PRO A 48 10.22 -5.91 31.18
N ASP A 49 9.92 -6.39 32.39
CA ASP A 49 10.86 -7.16 33.19
C ASP A 49 10.95 -8.62 32.78
N TRP A 50 9.93 -9.17 32.10
CA TRP A 50 9.90 -10.57 31.71
C TRP A 50 11.15 -10.99 30.92
N PHE A 51 11.77 -12.09 31.36
CA PHE A 51 12.95 -12.64 30.72
C PHE A 51 13.02 -14.16 30.90
N GLY A 52 12.83 -14.90 29.82
CA GLY A 52 12.97 -16.35 29.80
C GLY A 52 13.96 -16.81 28.74
N ILE A 53 14.77 -17.83 29.06
CA ILE A 53 15.63 -18.52 28.10
C ILE A 53 15.34 -20.01 28.19
N THR A 54 15.06 -20.65 27.06
CA THR A 54 14.85 -22.10 26.98
C THR A 54 15.70 -22.73 25.88
N VAL A 55 16.32 -23.87 26.18
CA VAL A 55 17.04 -24.72 25.23
C VAL A 55 16.43 -26.12 25.25
N VAL A 56 16.17 -26.68 24.07
CA VAL A 56 15.66 -28.06 23.90
C VAL A 56 16.60 -28.81 22.97
N THR A 57 17.23 -29.86 23.46
CA THR A 57 18.15 -30.69 22.67
C THR A 57 17.38 -31.70 21.80
N VAL A 58 18.01 -32.21 20.74
CA VAL A 58 17.37 -33.17 19.81
C VAL A 58 17.03 -34.52 20.44
N ASP A 59 17.65 -34.86 21.58
CA ASP A 59 17.34 -36.03 22.42
C ASP A 59 16.28 -35.73 23.51
N GLY A 60 15.68 -34.55 23.50
CA GLY A 60 14.51 -34.21 24.31
C GLY A 60 14.80 -33.63 25.70
N GLN A 61 16.05 -33.32 26.04
CA GLN A 61 16.35 -32.61 27.28
C GLN A 61 15.94 -31.14 27.18
N VAL A 62 15.37 -30.60 28.26
CA VAL A 62 14.85 -29.23 28.32
C VAL A 62 15.54 -28.47 29.44
N TYR A 63 16.15 -27.34 29.10
CA TYR A 63 16.84 -26.45 30.04
C TYR A 63 16.17 -25.08 30.02
N THR A 64 15.73 -24.60 31.18
CA THR A 64 14.97 -23.34 31.31
C THR A 64 15.54 -22.46 32.41
N VAL A 65 15.53 -21.15 32.21
CA VAL A 65 15.82 -20.16 33.24
C VAL A 65 14.92 -18.92 33.07
N GLY A 66 14.43 -18.38 34.19
CA GLY A 66 13.59 -17.18 34.24
C GLY A 66 12.13 -17.43 33.87
N ASP A 67 11.51 -16.45 33.22
CA ASP A 67 10.08 -16.38 32.91
C ASP A 67 9.68 -17.20 31.68
N THR A 68 9.98 -18.50 31.67
CA THR A 68 9.84 -19.34 30.46
C THR A 68 8.42 -19.82 30.17
N SER A 69 7.54 -19.81 31.17
CA SER A 69 6.16 -20.33 31.08
C SER A 69 5.13 -19.25 30.80
N ILE A 70 5.53 -17.98 30.70
CA ILE A 70 4.63 -16.87 30.44
C ILE A 70 4.06 -16.98 29.03
N PRO A 71 2.73 -16.99 28.87
CA PRO A 71 2.11 -17.11 27.57
C PRO A 71 2.08 -15.73 26.87
N PHE A 72 2.40 -15.71 25.58
CA PHE A 72 2.38 -14.54 24.71
C PHE A 72 2.02 -14.97 23.28
N THR A 73 1.67 -14.00 22.43
CA THR A 73 1.35 -14.31 21.02
C THR A 73 2.62 -14.53 20.19
N ILE A 74 2.63 -15.57 19.36
CA ILE A 74 3.80 -15.99 18.57
C ILE A 74 4.26 -14.96 17.53
N GLN A 75 3.34 -14.10 17.05
CA GLN A 75 3.62 -13.08 16.03
C GLN A 75 4.33 -13.67 14.79
N SER A 76 5.25 -12.92 14.18
CA SER A 76 5.97 -13.33 12.97
C SER A 76 6.82 -14.61 13.12
N ILE A 77 7.00 -15.16 14.33
CA ILE A 77 7.66 -16.47 14.51
C ILE A 77 6.82 -17.59 13.88
N SER A 78 5.52 -17.39 13.62
CA SER A 78 4.67 -18.36 12.94
C SER A 78 5.05 -18.63 11.48
N LYS A 79 5.67 -17.65 10.80
CA LYS A 79 5.85 -17.63 9.34
C LYS A 79 6.67 -18.79 8.78
N PRO A 80 7.84 -19.17 9.34
CA PRO A 80 8.60 -20.32 8.85
C PRO A 80 7.81 -21.62 8.89
N PHE A 81 7.04 -21.83 9.95
CA PHE A 81 6.26 -23.07 10.14
C PHE A 81 5.11 -23.16 9.13
N VAL A 82 4.48 -22.04 8.83
CA VAL A 82 3.43 -21.96 7.80
C VAL A 82 4.02 -22.13 6.38
N TYR A 83 5.25 -21.67 6.15
CA TYR A 83 6.00 -22.00 4.93
C TYR A 83 6.28 -23.49 4.79
N GLY A 84 6.71 -24.14 5.87
CA GLY A 84 6.83 -25.60 5.90
C GLY A 84 5.52 -26.31 5.55
N LEU A 85 4.39 -25.83 6.08
CA LEU A 85 3.06 -26.38 5.77
C LEU A 85 2.68 -26.21 4.29
N ALA A 86 2.93 -25.02 3.72
CA ALA A 86 2.67 -24.77 2.30
C ALA A 86 3.51 -25.69 1.39
N LEU A 87 4.76 -25.98 1.76
CA LEU A 87 5.61 -26.95 1.07
C LEU A 87 5.04 -28.38 1.15
N GLU A 88 4.54 -28.81 2.32
CA GLU A 88 3.86 -30.12 2.44
C GLU A 88 2.58 -30.20 1.60
N ASP A 89 1.86 -29.08 1.50
CA ASP A 89 0.59 -29.02 0.79
C ASP A 89 0.76 -28.99 -0.72
N ARG A 90 1.69 -28.17 -1.23
CA ARG A 90 1.78 -27.88 -2.67
C ARG A 90 3.03 -28.44 -3.34
N GLY A 91 4.04 -28.82 -2.56
CA GLY A 91 5.36 -29.16 -3.08
C GLY A 91 6.25 -27.93 -3.31
N LEU A 92 7.56 -28.17 -3.45
CA LEU A 92 8.56 -27.11 -3.55
C LEU A 92 8.37 -26.25 -4.82
N ASP A 93 8.25 -26.87 -5.98
CA ASP A 93 8.21 -26.16 -7.27
C ASP A 93 7.03 -25.19 -7.35
N TYR A 94 5.84 -25.65 -6.95
CA TYR A 94 4.62 -24.83 -6.95
C TYR A 94 4.72 -23.61 -6.00
N VAL A 95 5.40 -23.78 -4.86
CA VAL A 95 5.60 -22.69 -3.90
C VAL A 95 6.62 -21.68 -4.44
N LEU A 96 7.74 -22.15 -5.01
CA LEU A 96 8.78 -21.28 -5.58
C LEU A 96 8.32 -20.52 -6.83
N GLU A 97 7.33 -21.04 -7.57
CA GLU A 97 6.66 -20.28 -8.62
C GLU A 97 5.98 -19.00 -8.10
N ARG A 98 5.60 -18.95 -6.81
CA ARG A 98 4.78 -17.86 -6.24
C ARG A 98 5.48 -17.06 -5.14
N ILE A 99 6.51 -17.62 -4.52
CA ILE A 99 7.19 -17.05 -3.36
C ILE A 99 8.69 -17.25 -3.53
N GLY A 100 9.44 -16.16 -3.53
CA GLY A 100 10.90 -16.18 -3.59
C GLY A 100 11.55 -16.67 -2.31
N VAL A 101 12.88 -16.73 -2.32
CA VAL A 101 13.70 -17.14 -1.15
C VAL A 101 14.83 -16.15 -0.85
N GLU A 102 14.99 -15.13 -1.67
CA GLU A 102 16.04 -14.12 -1.52
C GLU A 102 15.69 -13.09 -0.43
N PRO A 103 16.70 -12.54 0.26
CA PRO A 103 16.50 -11.40 1.16
C PRO A 103 15.92 -10.21 0.41
N THR A 104 15.02 -9.47 1.07
CA THR A 104 14.55 -8.17 0.58
C THR A 104 15.56 -7.10 0.99
N GLY A 105 15.88 -6.16 0.09
CA GLY A 105 16.79 -5.06 0.38
C GLY A 105 16.17 -4.00 1.32
N GLU A 106 14.85 -3.91 1.33
CA GLU A 106 14.10 -2.86 2.02
C GLU A 106 13.66 -3.22 3.45
N PRO A 107 13.40 -2.21 4.33
CA PRO A 107 12.88 -2.44 5.66
C PRO A 107 11.50 -3.13 5.66
N PHE A 108 11.26 -4.01 6.64
CA PHE A 108 10.06 -4.87 6.67
C PHE A 108 8.70 -4.15 6.76
N ASN A 109 8.69 -2.84 7.04
CA ASN A 109 7.51 -2.00 7.20
C ASN A 109 7.29 -1.03 6.03
N GLU A 110 8.18 -1.02 5.05
CA GLU A 110 8.00 -0.20 3.86
C GLU A 110 7.05 -0.88 2.87
N ILE A 111 6.45 -0.05 2.02
CA ILE A 111 5.58 -0.53 0.95
C ILE A 111 6.49 -1.35 0.04
N ILE A 112 6.32 -2.68 0.03
CA ILE A 112 7.05 -3.54 -0.90
C ILE A 112 6.85 -2.97 -2.30
N GLU A 113 7.96 -2.66 -2.97
CA GLU A 113 7.92 -1.98 -4.24
C GLU A 113 7.24 -2.84 -5.31
N HIS A 114 6.75 -2.18 -6.35
CA HIS A 114 6.05 -2.85 -7.43
C HIS A 114 6.88 -3.94 -8.09
N GLU A 115 8.12 -3.60 -8.42
CA GLU A 115 9.08 -4.51 -9.03
C GLU A 115 9.27 -5.72 -8.10
N GLU A 116 9.38 -5.51 -6.79
CA GLU A 116 9.55 -6.62 -5.83
C GLU A 116 8.32 -7.55 -5.75
N ILE A 117 7.09 -7.01 -5.81
CA ILE A 117 5.87 -7.86 -5.82
C ILE A 117 5.70 -8.56 -7.17
N GLN A 118 5.89 -7.86 -8.30
CA GLN A 118 5.73 -8.43 -9.64
C GLN A 118 6.81 -9.45 -9.99
N GLU A 119 8.06 -9.15 -9.62
CA GLU A 119 9.20 -10.03 -9.82
C GLU A 119 9.27 -11.14 -8.75
N ARG A 120 8.29 -11.17 -7.83
CA ARG A 120 8.17 -12.19 -6.77
C ARG A 120 9.41 -12.23 -5.87
N GLN A 121 10.05 -11.09 -5.68
CA GLN A 121 11.24 -10.91 -4.84
C GLN A 121 10.91 -10.83 -3.34
N TYR A 122 9.80 -11.44 -2.91
CA TYR A 122 9.46 -11.54 -1.49
C TYR A 122 9.67 -12.98 -1.00
N ASN A 123 10.33 -13.12 0.14
CA ASN A 123 10.51 -14.40 0.82
C ASN A 123 9.39 -14.67 1.84
N PRO A 124 9.17 -15.92 2.27
CA PRO A 124 8.12 -16.27 3.24
C PRO A 124 8.28 -15.62 4.64
N MET A 125 9.38 -14.94 4.94
CA MET A 125 9.62 -14.31 6.26
C MET A 125 9.05 -12.89 6.34
N VAL A 126 8.88 -12.21 5.20
CA VAL A 126 8.21 -10.90 5.11
C VAL A 126 6.69 -11.04 5.05
N ASN A 127 5.95 -9.93 5.21
CA ASN A 127 4.48 -9.98 5.30
C ASN A 127 3.82 -10.47 4.00
N ALA A 128 4.22 -9.95 2.83
CA ALA A 128 3.66 -10.40 1.55
C ALA A 128 3.90 -11.90 1.34
N GLY A 129 5.13 -12.37 1.49
CA GLY A 129 5.45 -13.79 1.36
C GLY A 129 4.72 -14.66 2.36
N ALA A 130 4.53 -14.20 3.60
CA ALA A 130 3.73 -14.92 4.57
C ALA A 130 2.24 -14.98 4.21
N ILE A 131 1.65 -13.90 3.70
CA ILE A 131 0.25 -13.87 3.23
C ILE A 131 0.06 -14.81 2.03
N ALA A 132 0.98 -14.78 1.05
CA ALA A 132 0.99 -15.76 -0.05
C ALA A 132 1.12 -17.19 0.49
N THR A 133 2.04 -17.42 1.42
CA THR A 133 2.21 -18.75 2.01
C THR A 133 0.93 -19.23 2.69
N THR A 134 0.26 -18.37 3.46
CA THR A 134 -1.01 -18.66 4.10
C THR A 134 -2.10 -18.96 3.07
N SER A 135 -2.12 -18.26 1.92
CA SER A 135 -3.09 -18.52 0.84
C SER A 135 -2.93 -19.90 0.20
N LEU A 136 -1.74 -20.53 0.33
CA LEU A 136 -1.45 -21.85 -0.24
C LEU A 136 -1.94 -23.04 0.61
N ILE A 137 -2.30 -22.81 1.87
CA ILE A 137 -2.76 -23.85 2.80
C ILE A 137 -4.02 -24.54 2.24
N LYS A 138 -3.97 -25.87 2.13
CA LYS A 138 -5.07 -26.70 1.63
C LYS A 138 -6.27 -26.70 2.58
N GLY A 139 -7.45 -26.62 1.99
CA GLY A 139 -8.76 -26.79 2.63
C GLY A 139 -9.85 -26.20 1.75
N LEU A 140 -11.06 -26.73 1.83
CA LEU A 140 -12.21 -26.29 1.03
C LEU A 140 -12.77 -24.95 1.49
N ASP A 141 -12.63 -24.65 2.78
CA ASP A 141 -13.11 -23.42 3.41
C ASP A 141 -12.13 -22.94 4.50
N LEU A 142 -12.48 -21.82 5.15
CA LEU A 142 -11.69 -21.25 6.23
C LEU A 142 -11.54 -22.20 7.43
N PHE A 143 -12.58 -22.98 7.75
CA PHE A 143 -12.58 -23.87 8.91
C PHE A 143 -11.61 -25.05 8.73
N GLU A 144 -11.61 -25.68 7.56
CA GLU A 144 -10.64 -26.74 7.24
C GLU A 144 -9.21 -26.21 7.25
N ARG A 145 -8.98 -25.03 6.66
CA ARG A 145 -7.65 -24.40 6.63
C ARG A 145 -7.17 -24.04 8.03
N GLN A 146 -8.07 -23.52 8.89
CA GLN A 146 -7.79 -23.24 10.29
C GLN A 146 -7.46 -24.52 11.07
N THR A 147 -8.25 -25.58 10.89
CA THR A 147 -8.02 -26.89 11.54
C THR A 147 -6.66 -27.44 11.14
N ARG A 148 -6.30 -27.36 9.85
CA ARG A 148 -5.00 -27.78 9.32
C ARG A 148 -3.85 -26.98 9.94
N LEU A 149 -4.03 -25.66 10.06
CA LEU A 149 -3.04 -24.76 10.67
C LEU A 149 -2.81 -25.09 12.15
N LEU A 150 -3.88 -25.22 12.94
CA LEU A 150 -3.78 -25.55 14.36
C LEU A 150 -3.18 -26.94 14.59
N ARG A 151 -3.57 -27.93 13.77
CA ARG A 151 -2.97 -29.27 13.81
C ARG A 151 -1.49 -29.22 13.51
N MET A 152 -1.04 -28.40 12.55
CA MET A 152 0.38 -28.23 12.27
C MET A 152 1.12 -27.70 13.51
N PHE A 153 0.62 -26.65 14.17
CA PHE A 153 1.24 -26.11 15.38
C PHE A 153 1.22 -27.08 16.57
N HIS A 154 0.18 -27.93 16.70
CA HIS A 154 0.14 -29.00 17.69
C HIS A 154 1.35 -29.94 17.53
N ARG A 155 1.67 -30.38 16.30
CA ARG A 155 2.83 -31.26 16.05
C ARG A 155 4.16 -30.63 16.49
N TYR A 156 4.31 -29.32 16.32
CA TYR A 156 5.52 -28.60 16.69
C TYR A 156 5.63 -28.30 18.19
N THR A 157 4.53 -27.99 18.86
CA THR A 157 4.53 -27.62 20.29
C THR A 157 4.34 -28.82 21.21
N GLY A 158 3.77 -29.92 20.71
CA GLY A 158 3.41 -31.11 21.48
C GLY A 158 2.18 -30.91 22.37
N ARG A 159 1.41 -29.84 22.15
CA ARG A 159 0.18 -29.51 22.89
C ARG A 159 -0.78 -28.71 22.02
N ASP A 160 -2.02 -28.60 22.43
CA ASP A 160 -2.96 -27.69 21.78
C ASP A 160 -2.61 -26.24 22.11
N VAL A 161 -2.63 -25.40 21.07
CA VAL A 161 -2.44 -23.95 21.14
C VAL A 161 -3.75 -23.24 20.82
N GLN A 162 -4.00 -22.15 21.54
CA GLN A 162 -5.21 -21.33 21.36
C GLN A 162 -4.86 -20.02 20.67
N VAL A 163 -5.82 -19.47 19.92
CA VAL A 163 -5.73 -18.14 19.34
C VAL A 163 -6.12 -17.12 20.41
N ASP A 164 -5.29 -16.11 20.63
CA ASP A 164 -5.67 -14.94 21.42
C ASP A 164 -6.71 -14.12 20.64
N GLN A 165 -7.95 -14.18 21.11
CA GLN A 165 -9.06 -13.53 20.42
C GLN A 165 -8.95 -12.01 20.44
N ALA A 166 -8.36 -11.41 21.48
CA ALA A 166 -8.21 -9.96 21.58
C ALA A 166 -7.21 -9.45 20.54
N VAL A 167 -6.02 -10.04 20.49
CA VAL A 167 -4.99 -9.72 19.48
C VAL A 167 -5.48 -10.00 18.06
N PHE A 168 -6.19 -11.11 17.85
CA PHE A 168 -6.77 -11.44 16.54
C PHE A 168 -7.78 -10.37 16.08
N GLN A 169 -8.75 -10.01 16.93
CA GLN A 169 -9.75 -9.00 16.59
C GLN A 169 -9.15 -7.61 16.42
N SER A 170 -8.15 -7.26 17.25
CA SER A 170 -7.39 -6.02 17.15
C SER A 170 -6.73 -5.89 15.78
N LYS A 171 -5.93 -6.89 15.36
CA LYS A 171 -5.32 -6.94 14.01
C LYS A 171 -6.35 -6.94 12.90
N LYS A 172 -7.39 -7.76 13.02
CA LYS A 172 -8.48 -7.80 12.05
C LYS A 172 -9.14 -6.43 11.91
N LYS A 173 -9.17 -5.59 12.93
CA LYS A 173 -9.76 -4.26 12.81
C LYS A 173 -8.80 -3.20 12.24
N THR A 174 -7.51 -3.28 12.57
CA THR A 174 -6.59 -2.14 12.38
C THR A 174 -5.52 -2.34 11.32
N ASP A 175 -5.24 -3.58 10.90
CA ASP A 175 -4.13 -3.90 10.00
C ASP A 175 -4.50 -3.60 8.52
N ASN A 176 -4.43 -2.32 8.17
CA ASN A 176 -4.74 -1.83 6.81
C ASN A 176 -3.60 -2.12 5.83
N LEU A 177 -2.35 -2.13 6.29
CA LEU A 177 -1.20 -2.41 5.43
C LEU A 177 -1.25 -3.82 4.86
N ASN A 178 -1.47 -4.84 5.70
CA ASN A 178 -1.55 -6.22 5.21
C ASN A 178 -2.79 -6.44 4.31
N ARG A 179 -3.86 -5.68 4.49
CA ARG A 179 -5.00 -5.66 3.56
C ARG A 179 -4.62 -5.09 2.21
N ALA A 180 -3.95 -3.94 2.19
CA ALA A 180 -3.47 -3.34 0.96
C ALA A 180 -2.58 -4.32 0.19
N ILE A 181 -1.60 -4.93 0.87
CA ILE A 181 -0.71 -5.95 0.31
C ILE A 181 -1.52 -7.11 -0.30
N ALA A 182 -2.47 -7.68 0.44
CA ALA A 182 -3.26 -8.81 -0.06
C ALA A 182 -4.08 -8.47 -1.32
N TYR A 183 -4.71 -7.29 -1.38
CA TYR A 183 -5.42 -6.85 -2.58
C TYR A 183 -4.47 -6.57 -3.76
N ILE A 184 -3.27 -6.02 -3.52
CA ILE A 184 -2.25 -5.85 -4.57
C ILE A 184 -1.85 -7.22 -5.13
N MET A 185 -1.57 -8.18 -4.26
CA MET A 185 -1.16 -9.54 -4.66
C MET A 185 -2.27 -10.23 -5.47
N LYS A 186 -3.54 -10.05 -5.10
CA LYS A 186 -4.67 -10.61 -5.84
C LYS A 186 -4.87 -9.94 -7.20
N ASN A 187 -4.72 -8.61 -7.28
CA ASN A 187 -4.78 -7.88 -8.55
C ASN A 187 -3.73 -8.39 -9.56
N PHE A 188 -2.57 -8.84 -9.11
CA PHE A 188 -1.53 -9.46 -9.96
C PHE A 188 -1.66 -10.99 -10.11
N GLY A 189 -2.71 -11.60 -9.57
CA GLY A 189 -2.91 -13.05 -9.64
C GLY A 189 -1.90 -13.88 -8.85
N LEU A 190 -1.22 -13.28 -7.86
CA LEU A 190 -0.24 -13.97 -7.01
C LEU A 190 -0.92 -14.79 -5.89
N ILE A 191 -2.09 -14.33 -5.45
CA ILE A 191 -2.98 -15.05 -4.53
C ILE A 191 -4.38 -15.10 -5.11
N GLU A 192 -5.12 -16.16 -4.78
CA GLU A 192 -6.48 -16.40 -5.25
C GLU A 192 -7.42 -16.69 -4.07
N GLY A 193 -8.72 -16.44 -4.26
CA GLY A 193 -9.76 -16.67 -3.27
C GLY A 193 -10.20 -15.42 -2.51
N LYS A 194 -10.90 -15.63 -1.38
CA LYS A 194 -11.42 -14.55 -0.54
C LYS A 194 -10.30 -13.98 0.33
N ILE A 195 -9.99 -12.70 0.14
CA ILE A 195 -8.95 -11.99 0.88
C ILE A 195 -9.19 -12.04 2.39
N ASP A 196 -10.44 -11.83 2.83
CA ASP A 196 -10.79 -11.85 4.24
C ASP A 196 -10.49 -13.21 4.88
N ASP A 197 -10.73 -14.33 4.20
CA ASP A 197 -10.43 -15.68 4.72
C ASP A 197 -8.91 -15.90 4.83
N ILE A 198 -8.14 -15.43 3.84
CA ILE A 198 -6.68 -15.54 3.84
C ILE A 198 -6.09 -14.72 4.99
N LEU A 199 -6.56 -13.49 5.16
CA LEU A 199 -6.09 -12.58 6.20
C LEU A 199 -6.53 -13.02 7.58
N ASP A 200 -7.76 -13.53 7.74
CA ASP A 200 -8.21 -14.09 9.01
C ASP A 200 -7.29 -15.23 9.45
N LEU A 201 -6.96 -16.15 8.55
CA LEU A 201 -6.03 -17.24 8.83
C LEU A 201 -4.61 -16.72 9.16
N TYR A 202 -4.14 -15.69 8.43
CA TYR A 202 -2.85 -15.04 8.68
C TYR A 202 -2.80 -14.30 10.04
N PHE A 203 -3.89 -13.66 10.45
CA PHE A 203 -3.97 -13.00 11.76
C PHE A 203 -4.08 -14.03 12.89
N GLN A 204 -4.84 -15.12 12.69
CA GLN A 204 -4.95 -16.22 13.65
C GLN A 204 -3.58 -16.87 13.92
N GLN A 205 -2.80 -17.21 12.89
CA GLN A 205 -1.46 -17.78 13.10
C GLN A 205 -0.54 -16.85 13.90
N CYS A 206 -0.66 -15.53 13.72
CA CYS A 206 0.18 -14.58 14.44
C CYS A 206 -0.30 -14.36 15.89
N ALA A 207 -1.55 -14.70 16.19
CA ALA A 207 -2.19 -14.55 17.50
C ALA A 207 -2.18 -15.85 18.32
N LEU A 208 -1.50 -16.91 17.87
CA LEU A 208 -1.38 -18.15 18.66
C LEU A 208 -0.61 -17.93 19.96
N MET A 209 -1.16 -18.43 21.06
CA MET A 209 -0.56 -18.35 22.40
C MET A 209 0.47 -19.45 22.62
N VAL A 210 1.72 -19.01 22.79
CA VAL A 210 2.90 -19.84 23.05
C VAL A 210 3.66 -19.29 24.25
N ASN A 211 4.57 -20.08 24.81
CA ASN A 211 5.55 -19.62 25.78
C ASN A 211 6.98 -19.88 25.26
N CYS A 212 7.99 -19.46 26.04
CA CYS A 212 9.40 -19.63 25.66
C CYS A 212 9.76 -21.11 25.46
N ARG A 213 9.20 -22.01 26.27
CA ARG A 213 9.42 -23.45 26.15
C ARG A 213 8.86 -24.01 24.85
N ASP A 214 7.62 -23.65 24.49
CA ASP A 214 7.02 -24.09 23.23
C ASP A 214 7.92 -23.71 22.05
N LEU A 215 8.33 -22.45 21.99
CA LEU A 215 9.20 -21.95 20.93
C LEU A 215 10.52 -22.71 20.81
N ALA A 216 11.14 -23.08 21.94
CA ALA A 216 12.36 -23.88 21.94
C ALA A 216 12.11 -25.32 21.44
N VAL A 217 10.98 -25.94 21.79
CA VAL A 217 10.57 -27.25 21.25
C VAL A 217 10.32 -27.16 19.73
N MET A 218 9.66 -26.10 19.27
CA MET A 218 9.43 -25.86 17.84
C MET A 218 10.76 -25.71 17.07
N ALA A 219 11.72 -24.96 17.63
CA ALA A 219 13.06 -24.84 17.07
C ALA A 219 13.85 -26.16 17.13
N GLY A 220 13.70 -26.92 18.22
CA GLY A 220 14.31 -28.25 18.40
C GLY A 220 13.78 -29.27 17.41
N THR A 221 12.50 -29.15 17.05
CA THR A 221 11.86 -29.94 15.98
C THR A 221 12.54 -29.69 14.63
N LEU A 222 12.85 -28.44 14.30
CA LEU A 222 13.60 -28.10 13.09
C LEU A 222 15.06 -28.59 13.17
N ALA A 223 15.71 -28.48 14.33
CA ALA A 223 17.05 -29.02 14.56
C ALA A 223 17.11 -30.54 14.41
N ASN A 224 16.00 -31.24 14.69
CA ASN A 224 15.85 -32.69 14.63
C ASN A 224 15.16 -33.17 13.34
N ALA A 225 15.47 -32.54 12.20
CA ALA A 225 14.96 -32.93 10.88
C ALA A 225 13.42 -33.08 10.80
N GLY A 226 12.71 -32.20 11.50
CA GLY A 226 11.25 -32.11 11.49
C GLY A 226 10.54 -33.07 12.43
N ILE A 227 11.26 -33.75 13.34
CA ILE A 227 10.70 -34.63 14.37
C ILE A 227 10.73 -33.92 15.72
N ASN A 228 9.58 -33.80 16.37
CA ASN A 228 9.47 -33.15 17.67
C ASN A 228 10.28 -33.96 18.71
N PRO A 229 11.29 -33.36 19.37
CA PRO A 229 12.19 -34.09 20.26
C PRO A 229 11.52 -34.56 21.56
N ILE A 230 10.34 -34.03 21.89
CA ILE A 230 9.59 -34.41 23.10
C ILE A 230 8.56 -35.50 22.78
N THR A 231 7.79 -35.34 21.69
CA THR A 231 6.68 -36.26 21.37
C THR A 231 7.09 -37.37 20.40
N GLY A 232 8.20 -37.22 19.67
CA GLY A 232 8.59 -38.11 18.59
C GLY A 232 7.75 -37.99 17.31
N GLU A 233 6.77 -37.08 17.29
CA GLU A 233 5.90 -36.87 16.13
C GLU A 233 6.63 -36.11 15.01
N ARG A 234 6.41 -36.49 13.75
CA ARG A 234 6.90 -35.72 12.59
C ARG A 234 6.01 -34.51 12.31
N ALA A 235 6.54 -33.32 12.59
CA ALA A 235 5.89 -32.05 12.29
C ALA A 235 6.14 -31.56 10.86
N LEU A 236 7.27 -31.93 10.25
CA LEU A 236 7.63 -31.57 8.87
C LEU A 236 8.46 -32.67 8.20
N LYS A 237 8.24 -32.90 6.91
CA LYS A 237 9.11 -33.77 6.11
C LYS A 237 10.56 -33.25 6.09
N ALA A 238 11.52 -34.13 6.33
CA ALA A 238 12.95 -33.78 6.45
C ALA A 238 13.49 -32.99 5.24
N ASP A 239 13.05 -33.33 4.02
CA ASP A 239 13.45 -32.65 2.78
C ASP A 239 13.15 -31.14 2.81
N TYR A 240 12.04 -30.74 3.44
CA TYR A 240 11.61 -29.34 3.53
C TYR A 240 12.22 -28.59 4.69
N VAL A 241 12.71 -29.30 5.73
CA VAL A 241 13.39 -28.67 6.87
C VAL A 241 14.61 -27.90 6.40
N LYS A 242 15.41 -28.49 5.49
CA LYS A 242 16.58 -27.82 4.89
C LYS A 242 16.18 -26.51 4.22
N ASN A 243 15.14 -26.52 3.38
CA ASN A 243 14.69 -25.32 2.66
C ASN A 243 14.22 -24.24 3.63
N LEU A 244 13.42 -24.63 4.64
CA LEU A 244 12.89 -23.74 5.66
C LEU A 244 14.03 -23.07 6.46
N ILE A 245 14.97 -23.84 7.00
CA ILE A 245 16.05 -23.27 7.82
C ILE A 245 17.04 -22.44 7.00
N SER A 246 17.23 -22.74 5.71
CA SER A 246 18.02 -21.90 4.80
C SER A 246 17.39 -20.52 4.65
N VAL A 247 16.08 -20.43 4.42
CA VAL A 247 15.39 -19.14 4.31
C VAL A 247 15.33 -18.43 5.67
N MET A 248 15.18 -19.15 6.78
CA MET A 248 15.31 -18.55 8.12
C MET A 248 16.70 -17.94 8.34
N TYR A 249 17.75 -18.58 7.85
CA TYR A 249 19.13 -18.08 7.99
C TYR A 249 19.36 -16.77 7.23
N THR A 250 18.86 -16.68 5.99
CA THR A 250 19.10 -15.50 5.14
C THR A 250 18.09 -14.37 5.35
N CYS A 251 16.86 -14.68 5.76
CA CYS A 251 15.75 -13.72 5.76
C CYS A 251 15.02 -13.59 7.11
N GLY A 252 15.25 -14.48 8.07
CA GLY A 252 14.39 -14.63 9.25
C GLY A 252 14.39 -13.44 10.22
N LEU A 253 15.44 -12.61 10.19
CA LEU A 253 15.53 -11.38 11.00
C LEU A 253 15.41 -10.09 10.18
N TYR A 254 14.89 -10.18 8.95
CA TYR A 254 14.68 -9.05 8.05
C TYR A 254 16.01 -8.36 7.67
N ASP A 255 16.04 -7.04 7.64
CA ASP A 255 17.20 -6.17 7.51
C ASP A 255 18.38 -6.54 8.43
N PHE A 256 18.10 -7.11 9.60
CA PHE A 256 19.12 -7.55 10.55
C PHE A 256 19.74 -8.93 10.23
N SER A 257 19.23 -9.66 9.22
CA SER A 257 19.68 -11.03 8.92
C SER A 257 21.16 -11.08 8.52
N GLY A 258 21.67 -10.10 7.78
CA GLY A 258 23.08 -10.03 7.39
C GLY A 258 24.01 -9.86 8.61
N GLN A 259 23.69 -8.93 9.51
CA GLN A 259 24.46 -8.74 10.76
C GLN A 259 24.36 -9.97 11.68
N TRP A 260 23.19 -10.59 11.74
CA TRP A 260 22.99 -11.81 12.52
C TRP A 260 23.81 -12.98 11.99
N ALA A 261 23.80 -13.19 10.68
CA ALA A 261 24.60 -14.24 10.03
C ALA A 261 26.10 -14.04 10.26
N TYR A 262 26.56 -12.80 10.44
CA TYR A 262 27.96 -12.48 10.76
C TYR A 262 28.32 -12.65 12.24
N LYS A 263 27.43 -12.24 13.17
CA LYS A 263 27.73 -12.22 14.62
C LYS A 263 27.35 -13.51 15.33
N VAL A 264 26.18 -14.08 14.99
CA VAL A 264 25.58 -15.23 15.68
C VAL A 264 25.66 -16.47 14.80
N GLY A 265 25.36 -16.33 13.51
CA GLY A 265 25.53 -17.41 12.54
C GLY A 265 24.56 -18.57 12.70
N LEU A 266 23.32 -18.33 13.16
CA LEU A 266 22.30 -19.36 13.34
C LEU A 266 21.03 -19.05 12.54
N PRO A 267 20.34 -20.05 11.94
CA PRO A 267 18.99 -19.86 11.44
C PRO A 267 18.06 -19.39 12.56
N ALA A 268 17.40 -18.24 12.37
CA ALA A 268 16.63 -17.61 13.43
C ALA A 268 15.36 -16.93 12.91
N LYS A 269 14.40 -16.71 13.81
CA LYS A 269 13.22 -15.87 13.54
C LYS A 269 12.85 -15.12 14.81
N SER A 270 12.51 -13.85 14.64
CA SER A 270 11.99 -13.01 15.72
C SER A 270 10.52 -12.67 15.55
N GLY A 271 9.89 -12.33 16.68
CA GLY A 271 8.54 -11.77 16.76
C GLY A 271 8.56 -10.45 17.53
N LEU A 272 7.64 -9.54 17.19
CA LEU A 272 7.49 -8.26 17.85
C LEU A 272 6.94 -8.37 19.29
N SER A 273 6.54 -9.57 19.72
CA SER A 273 6.28 -9.90 21.13
C SER A 273 7.56 -9.93 21.99
N GLY A 274 8.74 -9.80 21.39
CA GLY A 274 10.02 -9.85 22.11
C GLY A 274 10.62 -11.26 22.20
N ALA A 275 10.12 -12.19 21.39
CA ALA A 275 10.69 -13.53 21.28
C ALA A 275 11.67 -13.66 20.09
N ILE A 276 12.70 -14.48 20.27
CA ILE A 276 13.62 -14.92 19.22
C ILE A 276 13.82 -16.42 19.34
N ILE A 277 13.68 -17.15 18.23
CA ILE A 277 14.08 -18.55 18.13
C ILE A 277 15.36 -18.68 17.30
N GLY A 278 16.19 -19.67 17.64
CA GLY A 278 17.36 -20.07 16.89
C GLY A 278 17.47 -21.59 16.80
N VAL A 279 17.91 -22.08 15.65
CA VAL A 279 18.03 -23.51 15.36
C VAL A 279 19.51 -23.86 15.25
N VAL A 280 19.99 -24.80 16.06
CA VAL A 280 21.34 -25.38 15.94
C VAL A 280 21.19 -26.78 15.32
N PRO A 281 21.43 -26.95 14.01
CA PRO A 281 21.13 -28.20 13.31
C PRO A 281 21.77 -29.42 13.97
N ASN A 282 20.98 -30.49 14.12
CA ASN A 282 21.37 -31.76 14.75
C ASN A 282 21.78 -31.68 16.23
N GLN A 283 21.51 -30.56 16.92
CA GLN A 283 21.93 -30.36 18.32
C GLN A 283 20.79 -29.88 19.21
N MET A 284 20.21 -28.70 18.93
CA MET A 284 19.22 -28.08 19.82
C MET A 284 18.44 -26.94 19.16
N GLY A 285 17.26 -26.66 19.71
CA GLY A 285 16.52 -25.42 19.51
C GLY A 285 16.67 -24.50 20.72
N ILE A 286 16.75 -23.20 20.46
CA ILE A 286 16.90 -22.16 21.49
C ILE A 286 15.77 -21.15 21.32
N ALA A 287 15.16 -20.74 22.42
CA ALA A 287 14.25 -19.61 22.44
C ALA A 287 14.60 -18.65 23.57
N VAL A 288 14.47 -17.35 23.29
CA VAL A 288 14.58 -16.29 24.29
C VAL A 288 13.33 -15.43 24.19
N PHE A 289 12.72 -15.11 25.32
CA PHE A 289 11.58 -14.20 25.42
C PHE A 289 11.93 -13.04 26.34
N SER A 290 11.90 -11.82 25.79
CA SER A 290 11.96 -10.58 26.57
C SER A 290 11.29 -9.45 25.78
N PRO A 291 10.15 -8.90 26.26
CA PRO A 291 9.33 -7.94 25.52
C PRO A 291 10.02 -6.68 24.99
N PRO A 292 10.94 -6.02 25.73
CA PRO A 292 11.57 -4.79 25.25
C PRO A 292 12.37 -4.98 23.95
N LEU A 293 11.98 -4.24 22.92
CA LEU A 293 12.63 -4.22 21.61
C LEU A 293 13.68 -3.11 21.57
N GLY A 294 14.89 -3.43 21.11
CA GLY A 294 15.96 -2.49 20.85
C GLY A 294 16.03 -2.10 19.37
N GLU A 295 17.24 -1.88 18.87
CA GLU A 295 17.50 -1.61 17.45
C GLU A 295 16.90 -2.69 16.53
N HIS A 296 16.50 -2.28 15.32
CA HIS A 296 15.83 -3.12 14.32
C HIS A 296 14.55 -3.81 14.83
N SER A 297 13.92 -3.31 15.89
CA SER A 297 12.71 -3.86 16.51
C SER A 297 12.86 -5.34 16.93
N LYS A 298 14.03 -5.71 17.46
CA LYS A 298 14.33 -7.06 17.97
C LYS A 298 14.50 -7.04 19.48
N SER A 299 14.21 -8.15 20.17
CA SER A 299 14.40 -8.26 21.61
C SER A 299 15.85 -7.96 22.00
N LEU A 300 16.08 -6.92 22.80
CA LEU A 300 17.42 -6.48 23.15
C LEU A 300 18.18 -7.56 23.94
N ARG A 301 17.55 -8.10 24.99
CA ARG A 301 18.12 -9.22 25.76
C ARG A 301 18.24 -10.47 24.91
N GLY A 302 17.26 -10.73 24.04
CA GLY A 302 17.29 -11.86 23.11
C GLY A 302 18.55 -11.86 22.24
N VAL A 303 18.83 -10.75 21.56
CA VAL A 303 20.03 -10.62 20.70
C VAL A 303 21.30 -10.86 21.51
N LYS A 304 21.43 -10.24 22.69
CA LYS A 304 22.62 -10.38 23.55
C LYS A 304 22.84 -11.81 24.05
N VAL A 305 21.77 -12.53 24.39
CA VAL A 305 21.84 -13.94 24.78
C VAL A 305 22.33 -14.80 23.62
N PHE A 306 21.81 -14.60 22.40
CA PHE A 306 22.26 -15.36 21.24
C PHE A 306 23.70 -15.04 20.82
N GLU A 307 24.13 -13.78 20.87
CA GLU A 307 25.54 -13.39 20.68
C GLU A 307 26.46 -14.11 21.68
N ALA A 308 26.08 -14.12 22.97
CA ALA A 308 26.87 -14.74 24.02
C ALA A 308 26.89 -16.28 23.92
N LEU A 309 25.74 -16.91 23.65
CA LEU A 309 25.65 -18.36 23.45
C LEU A 309 26.47 -18.80 22.24
N SER A 310 26.35 -18.10 21.10
CA SER A 310 27.11 -18.45 19.89
C SER A 310 28.61 -18.37 20.14
N LYS A 311 29.08 -17.30 20.81
CA LYS A 311 30.49 -17.14 21.16
C LYS A 311 30.99 -18.18 22.16
N HIS A 312 30.23 -18.46 23.22
CA HIS A 312 30.67 -19.34 24.30
C HIS A 312 30.64 -20.82 23.89
N LEU A 313 29.60 -21.22 23.14
CA LEU A 313 29.38 -22.61 22.71
C LEU A 313 29.85 -22.89 21.28
N ARG A 314 30.41 -21.90 20.57
CA ARG A 314 30.84 -21.98 19.16
C ARG A 314 29.73 -22.48 18.24
N LEU A 315 28.58 -21.82 18.32
CA LEU A 315 27.38 -22.25 17.58
C LEU A 315 27.35 -21.70 16.16
N HIS A 316 28.29 -20.83 15.76
CA HIS A 316 28.28 -20.26 14.43
C HIS A 316 28.44 -21.36 13.39
N VAL A 317 27.63 -21.33 12.33
CA VAL A 317 27.69 -22.33 11.24
C VAL A 317 29.07 -22.45 10.56
N PHE A 318 29.97 -21.48 10.75
CA PHE A 318 31.31 -21.43 10.15
C PHE A 318 32.44 -21.66 11.18
N ASP A 319 32.15 -21.83 12.47
CA ASP A 319 33.18 -22.03 13.50
C ASP A 319 34.00 -23.31 13.25
N LYS A 320 33.40 -24.33 12.60
CA LYS A 320 34.11 -25.55 12.19
C LYS A 320 35.31 -25.28 11.27
N VAL A 321 35.30 -24.19 10.51
CA VAL A 321 36.43 -23.78 9.66
C VAL A 321 37.62 -23.33 10.52
N VAL A 322 37.35 -22.63 11.62
CA VAL A 322 38.38 -22.17 12.57
C VAL A 322 38.91 -23.34 13.40
N GLU A 323 38.07 -24.30 13.77
CA GLU A 323 38.50 -25.51 14.50
C GLU A 323 39.49 -26.37 13.70
N MET A 324 39.34 -26.44 12.37
CA MET A 324 40.29 -27.15 11.49
C MET A 324 41.66 -26.46 11.40
N SER A 325 41.76 -25.18 11.77
CA SER A 325 43.02 -24.42 11.72
C SER A 325 43.89 -24.55 12.98
N GLY A 326 43.37 -25.15 14.06
CA GLY A 326 44.07 -25.27 15.35
C GLY A 326 44.22 -23.95 16.12
N TYR A 327 43.65 -22.84 15.62
CA TYR A 327 43.66 -21.55 16.30
C TYR A 327 42.45 -21.42 17.23
N PHE A 328 42.70 -21.29 18.54
CA PHE A 328 41.67 -21.10 19.55
C PHE A 328 41.83 -19.72 20.20
N PRO A 329 41.03 -18.70 19.82
CA PRO A 329 40.98 -17.48 20.60
C PRO A 329 40.39 -17.76 21.99
N ASP A 330 40.86 -17.02 23.00
CA ASP A 330 40.61 -17.26 24.43
C ASP A 330 39.13 -17.48 24.77
N ARG A 331 38.84 -18.53 25.56
CA ARG A 331 37.53 -18.72 26.21
C ARG A 331 37.31 -17.54 27.16
N ILE A 332 36.24 -16.78 26.96
CA ILE A 332 35.85 -15.76 27.94
C ILE A 332 35.35 -16.47 29.19
N ASP A 333 36.03 -16.18 30.29
CA ASP A 333 35.71 -16.66 31.62
C ASP A 333 34.45 -15.94 32.15
N LEU A 334 33.32 -16.65 32.14
CA LEU A 334 32.04 -16.15 32.67
C LEU A 334 32.08 -16.01 34.21
N ASP A 335 33.13 -16.50 34.87
CA ASP A 335 33.34 -16.41 36.33
C ASP A 335 34.09 -15.14 36.76
N SER A 336 34.55 -14.30 35.81
CA SER A 336 35.21 -13.05 36.16
C SER A 336 34.19 -12.01 36.64
N ASN A 337 34.06 -11.93 37.97
CA ASN A 337 33.24 -11.00 38.74
C ASN A 337 33.71 -9.53 38.64
N ASN A 338 34.30 -9.12 37.52
CA ASN A 338 34.75 -7.75 37.30
C ASN A 338 33.65 -6.98 36.58
N GLY A 339 32.83 -6.27 37.35
CA GLY A 339 31.98 -5.20 36.85
C GLY A 339 32.83 -4.19 36.09
N MET A 340 32.85 -4.28 34.76
CA MET A 340 33.25 -3.17 33.92
C MET A 340 32.08 -2.19 33.87
N PRO A 341 32.30 -0.90 34.17
CA PRO A 341 31.24 0.09 34.06
C PRO A 341 30.86 0.22 32.58
N ILE A 342 29.59 0.01 32.28
CA ILE A 342 28.99 0.40 30.99
C ILE A 342 29.13 1.92 30.91
N LYS A 343 30.14 2.39 30.18
CA LYS A 343 30.23 3.80 29.81
C LYS A 343 29.09 4.09 28.83
N ASN A 344 28.09 4.83 29.31
CA ASN A 344 27.20 5.58 28.44
C ASN A 344 28.05 6.64 27.73
N ASP A 345 28.37 6.42 26.46
CA ASP A 345 29.01 7.42 25.61
C ASP A 345 27.97 7.94 24.60
N PRO A 346 27.44 9.18 24.78
CA PRO A 346 26.44 9.73 23.89
C PRO A 346 27.08 10.66 22.85
N LEU A 347 27.52 10.12 21.72
CA LEU A 347 27.88 10.88 20.51
C LEU A 347 27.54 9.97 19.31
N ALA A 348 26.72 10.32 18.32
CA ALA A 348 26.31 11.61 17.80
C ALA A 348 24.88 11.55 17.25
N MET A 349 24.01 12.47 17.70
CA MET A 349 22.81 12.85 16.96
C MET A 349 23.08 14.19 16.30
N SER A 350 22.94 14.19 14.97
CA SER A 350 22.93 15.38 14.13
C SER A 350 21.79 16.30 14.56
N GLN A 351 22.12 17.58 14.59
CA GLN A 351 21.26 18.69 14.96
C GLN A 351 20.12 18.84 13.95
N THR A 352 18.87 18.76 14.41
CA THR A 352 17.72 19.39 13.75
C THR A 352 17.49 20.77 14.39
N PRO A 353 17.23 21.83 13.59
CA PRO A 353 17.12 23.18 14.12
C PRO A 353 15.80 23.39 14.87
N SER A 354 15.93 23.87 16.09
CA SER A 354 14.84 24.33 16.96
C SER A 354 14.16 25.59 16.41
N TYR A 355 12.85 25.54 16.23
CA TYR A 355 12.00 26.73 16.06
C TYR A 355 11.92 27.52 17.38
N PRO A 356 12.08 28.85 17.38
CA PRO A 356 12.00 29.64 18.60
C PRO A 356 10.56 29.83 19.09
N GLN A 357 10.40 29.64 20.39
CA GLN A 357 9.18 29.90 21.16
C GLN A 357 8.77 31.38 21.10
N SER A 358 7.45 31.56 21.07
CA SER A 358 6.72 32.81 21.11
C SER A 358 7.08 33.69 22.31
N ARG A 359 7.45 34.94 22.04
CA ARG A 359 7.42 36.04 23.02
C ARG A 359 6.06 36.70 22.98
N ALA A 360 5.41 36.75 24.13
CA ALA A 360 4.31 37.65 24.42
C ALA A 360 4.79 39.11 24.39
N VAL A 361 4.05 39.99 23.71
CA VAL A 361 4.08 41.45 23.92
C VAL A 361 2.68 42.02 23.71
N ASP A 362 2.22 42.63 24.79
CA ASP A 362 1.27 43.73 25.04
C ASP A 362 0.26 44.25 24.02
N GLU A 363 -0.88 44.59 24.63
CA GLU A 363 -1.98 45.44 24.22
C GLU A 363 -1.52 46.86 23.82
N GLY A 364 -2.19 47.46 22.81
CA GLY A 364 -2.02 48.89 22.54
C GLY A 364 -2.64 49.42 21.24
N THR A 365 -3.90 49.85 21.34
CA THR A 365 -4.51 51.01 20.65
C THR A 365 -4.67 51.04 19.12
N THR A 366 -5.92 50.84 18.69
CA THR A 366 -6.74 51.69 17.79
C THR A 366 -6.04 52.54 16.71
N ASN A 367 -6.31 52.19 15.44
CA ASN A 367 -6.75 53.18 14.45
C ASN A 367 -7.47 52.50 13.27
N THR A 368 -8.76 52.75 13.19
CA THR A 368 -9.65 52.35 12.08
C THR A 368 -9.58 53.42 10.98
N LEU A 369 -9.20 53.02 9.77
CA LEU A 369 -9.48 53.74 8.53
C LEU A 369 -10.10 52.75 7.54
N PRO A 370 -11.24 53.07 6.90
CA PRO A 370 -11.93 52.13 6.03
C PRO A 370 -11.26 52.11 4.65
N MET A 371 -10.57 51.02 4.31
CA MET A 371 -10.27 50.72 2.90
C MET A 371 -11.57 50.31 2.22
N ARG A 372 -12.09 51.18 1.36
CA ARG A 372 -13.05 50.79 0.33
C ARG A 372 -12.35 49.79 -0.60
N GLU A 373 -12.74 48.52 -0.50
CA GLU A 373 -12.45 47.54 -1.53
C GLU A 373 -13.05 48.02 -2.86
N ALA A 374 -12.17 48.41 -3.79
CA ALA A 374 -12.55 48.57 -5.17
C ALA A 374 -12.85 47.17 -5.72
N LEU A 375 -14.14 46.86 -5.90
CA LEU A 375 -14.58 45.73 -6.71
C LEU A 375 -13.79 45.72 -8.04
N PRO A 376 -13.19 44.59 -8.46
CA PRO A 376 -12.57 44.53 -9.77
C PRO A 376 -13.63 44.87 -10.82
N LYS A 377 -13.33 45.83 -11.69
CA LYS A 377 -14.17 46.13 -12.86
C LYS A 377 -14.39 44.81 -13.61
N VAL A 378 -15.65 44.38 -13.67
CA VAL A 378 -16.11 43.29 -14.55
C VAL A 378 -15.65 43.66 -15.96
N MET A 379 -14.70 42.90 -16.52
CA MET A 379 -14.41 43.01 -17.96
C MET A 379 -15.73 42.77 -18.70
N PRO A 380 -16.09 43.62 -19.69
CA PRO A 380 -17.30 43.41 -20.45
C PRO A 380 -17.25 42.04 -21.10
N LYS A 381 -18.32 41.24 -20.93
CA LYS A 381 -18.51 39.97 -21.67
C LYS A 381 -18.42 40.29 -23.16
N LEU A 382 -17.34 39.89 -23.84
CA LEU A 382 -17.34 39.87 -25.30
C LEU A 382 -18.39 38.85 -25.74
N ASN A 383 -19.21 39.19 -26.75
CA ASN A 383 -20.12 38.22 -27.36
C ASN A 383 -19.31 37.17 -28.15
N SER A 384 -19.83 35.95 -28.30
CA SER A 384 -19.20 34.88 -29.09
C SER A 384 -18.88 35.27 -30.52
N ALA A 385 -19.68 36.11 -31.17
CA ALA A 385 -19.37 36.62 -32.50
C ALA A 385 -18.04 37.40 -32.51
N ALA A 386 -17.71 38.14 -31.46
CA ALA A 386 -16.45 38.86 -31.31
C ALA A 386 -15.29 37.95 -30.86
N MET A 387 -15.53 36.91 -30.06
CA MET A 387 -14.49 35.95 -29.64
C MET A 387 -14.14 34.91 -30.72
N ILE A 388 -15.14 34.40 -31.44
CA ILE A 388 -14.93 33.55 -32.63
C ILE A 388 -14.37 34.40 -33.79
N ALA A 389 -14.72 35.69 -33.89
CA ALA A 389 -14.03 36.61 -34.80
C ALA A 389 -12.58 36.89 -34.41
N GLN A 390 -12.20 36.83 -33.12
CA GLN A 390 -10.79 36.86 -32.69
C GLN A 390 -10.02 35.60 -33.10
N LEU A 391 -10.72 34.47 -33.27
CA LEU A 391 -10.17 33.25 -33.91
C LEU A 391 -10.12 33.38 -35.45
N HIS A 392 -10.51 34.53 -36.02
CA HIS A 392 -10.57 34.81 -37.47
C HIS A 392 -11.51 33.90 -38.27
N VAL A 393 -12.55 33.32 -37.66
CA VAL A 393 -13.39 32.30 -38.31
C VAL A 393 -14.89 32.70 -38.27
N SER A 394 -15.64 32.45 -39.34
CA SER A 394 -17.11 32.61 -39.36
C SER A 394 -17.80 31.37 -38.74
N PRO A 395 -18.95 31.48 -38.05
CA PRO A 395 -19.69 30.32 -37.52
C PRO A 395 -19.94 29.21 -38.57
N THR A 396 -20.16 29.58 -39.83
CA THR A 396 -20.36 28.63 -40.95
C THR A 396 -19.05 27.94 -41.38
N SER A 397 -17.91 28.61 -41.23
CA SER A 397 -16.58 28.04 -41.43
C SER A 397 -16.25 27.05 -40.31
N PHE A 398 -16.54 27.41 -39.06
CA PHE A 398 -16.19 26.61 -37.89
C PHE A 398 -16.83 25.21 -37.91
N ILE A 399 -18.13 25.09 -38.19
CA ILE A 399 -18.78 23.77 -38.31
C ILE A 399 -18.25 22.95 -39.50
N THR A 400 -17.79 23.62 -40.56
CA THR A 400 -17.19 22.97 -41.73
C THR A 400 -15.83 22.37 -41.36
N ASP A 401 -15.02 23.11 -40.60
CA ASP A 401 -13.75 22.62 -40.06
C ASP A 401 -13.97 21.38 -39.19
N LEU A 402 -14.93 21.40 -38.26
CA LEU A 402 -15.23 20.22 -37.42
C LEU A 402 -15.66 18.99 -38.23
N ARG A 403 -16.42 19.18 -39.31
CA ARG A 403 -16.81 18.10 -40.24
C ARG A 403 -15.62 17.54 -41.00
N GLU A 404 -14.66 18.40 -41.37
CA GLU A 404 -13.41 17.97 -41.98
C GLU A 404 -12.59 17.12 -41.01
N LEU A 405 -12.40 17.58 -39.77
CA LEU A 405 -11.68 16.84 -38.72
C LEU A 405 -12.30 15.48 -38.45
N HIS A 406 -13.63 15.44 -38.32
CA HIS A 406 -14.35 14.18 -38.15
C HIS A 406 -14.08 13.21 -39.30
N ARG A 407 -14.23 13.67 -40.55
CA ARG A 407 -13.98 12.84 -41.73
C ARG A 407 -12.52 12.38 -41.83
N GLN A 408 -11.58 13.27 -41.50
CA GLN A 408 -10.14 13.01 -41.59
C GLN A 408 -9.71 11.90 -40.61
N TYR A 409 -10.21 11.93 -39.37
CA TYR A 409 -9.77 11.01 -38.32
C TYR A 409 -10.68 9.80 -38.11
N LEU A 410 -11.89 9.80 -38.68
CA LEU A 410 -12.80 8.66 -38.61
C LEU A 410 -12.11 7.34 -39.02
N PRO A 411 -11.33 7.23 -40.12
CA PRO A 411 -10.73 5.96 -40.53
C PRO A 411 -9.76 5.31 -39.54
N ILE A 412 -9.32 6.00 -38.48
CA ILE A 412 -8.39 5.46 -37.48
C ILE A 412 -9.13 4.45 -36.59
N ARG A 413 -8.90 3.14 -36.77
CA ARG A 413 -9.49 2.06 -35.95
C ARG A 413 -8.52 1.43 -34.93
N GLN A 414 -7.34 2.02 -34.77
CA GLN A 414 -6.31 1.53 -33.86
C GLN A 414 -6.74 1.72 -32.39
N GLY A 415 -6.19 0.91 -31.48
CA GLY A 415 -6.38 1.08 -30.04
C GLY A 415 -7.16 -0.05 -29.36
N LYS A 416 -7.25 0.01 -28.03
CA LYS A 416 -8.04 -0.91 -27.22
C LYS A 416 -9.28 -0.21 -26.69
N ILE A 417 -10.41 -0.88 -26.72
CA ILE A 417 -11.64 -0.39 -26.08
C ILE A 417 -11.62 -0.82 -24.60
N TYR A 418 -11.92 0.12 -23.71
CA TYR A 418 -12.19 -0.18 -22.32
C TYR A 418 -13.60 -0.77 -22.20
N VAL A 419 -13.70 -1.93 -21.59
CA VAL A 419 -14.96 -2.61 -21.33
C VAL A 419 -14.98 -3.02 -19.86
N SER A 420 -15.92 -2.45 -19.09
CA SER A 420 -16.17 -2.83 -17.69
C SER A 420 -16.83 -4.21 -17.60
N GLU A 421 -17.60 -4.60 -18.61
CA GLU A 421 -18.32 -5.88 -18.69
C GLU A 421 -18.19 -6.50 -20.09
N PRO A 422 -17.15 -7.34 -20.32
CA PRO A 422 -16.84 -7.88 -21.66
C PRO A 422 -18.00 -8.60 -22.35
N ASP A 423 -18.93 -9.18 -21.58
CA ASP A 423 -20.00 -10.06 -22.08
C ASP A 423 -21.39 -9.40 -22.15
N LEU A 424 -21.53 -8.13 -21.74
CA LEU A 424 -22.84 -7.46 -21.60
C LEU A 424 -23.03 -6.23 -22.50
N VAL A 425 -21.95 -5.55 -22.89
CA VAL A 425 -22.05 -4.31 -23.67
C VAL A 425 -21.10 -4.37 -24.88
N GLU A 426 -21.68 -4.42 -26.08
CA GLU A 426 -20.93 -4.27 -27.33
C GLU A 426 -20.76 -2.78 -27.65
N ILE A 427 -19.53 -2.27 -27.49
CA ILE A 427 -19.17 -0.88 -27.81
C ILE A 427 -18.70 -0.80 -29.26
N ASN A 428 -19.35 0.03 -30.06
CA ASN A 428 -18.96 0.20 -31.46
C ASN A 428 -17.63 1.00 -31.57
N PRO A 429 -16.54 0.41 -32.14
CA PRO A 429 -15.26 1.10 -32.34
C PRO A 429 -15.34 2.34 -33.26
N ASP A 430 -16.43 2.45 -34.02
CA ASP A 430 -16.60 3.48 -35.03
C ASP A 430 -17.24 4.74 -34.48
N TRP A 431 -17.83 4.68 -33.27
CA TRP A 431 -18.38 5.86 -32.61
C TRP A 431 -17.35 6.98 -32.51
N PHE A 432 -17.73 8.14 -33.05
CA PHE A 432 -16.90 9.32 -33.07
C PHE A 432 -17.76 10.58 -33.04
N GLY A 433 -17.81 11.24 -31.88
CA GLY A 433 -18.52 12.49 -31.66
C GLY A 433 -17.57 13.64 -31.34
N ILE A 434 -17.85 14.82 -31.88
CA ILE A 434 -17.20 16.09 -31.53
C ILE A 434 -18.29 17.07 -31.14
N CYS A 435 -18.17 17.70 -29.98
CA CYS A 435 -19.06 18.77 -29.53
C CYS A 435 -18.26 19.95 -28.97
N ILE A 436 -18.67 21.17 -29.31
CA ILE A 436 -18.11 22.41 -28.78
C ILE A 436 -19.27 23.27 -28.27
N VAL A 437 -19.12 23.80 -27.06
CA VAL A 437 -20.08 24.73 -26.45
C VAL A 437 -19.35 26.00 -26.03
N THR A 438 -19.80 27.15 -26.48
CA THR A 438 -19.20 28.44 -26.12
C THR A 438 -19.73 28.96 -24.78
N VAL A 439 -19.02 29.90 -24.16
CA VAL A 439 -19.41 30.50 -22.85
C VAL A 439 -20.73 31.30 -22.89
N ASP A 440 -21.25 31.59 -24.08
CA ASP A 440 -22.56 32.21 -24.29
C ASP A 440 -23.64 31.23 -24.79
N GLY A 441 -23.33 29.93 -24.86
CA GLY A 441 -24.30 28.86 -25.09
C GLY A 441 -24.51 28.44 -26.54
N GLN A 442 -23.64 28.85 -27.48
CA GLN A 442 -23.68 28.31 -28.84
C GLN A 442 -23.12 26.89 -28.87
N VAL A 443 -23.76 26.01 -29.63
CA VAL A 443 -23.46 24.58 -29.68
C VAL A 443 -23.10 24.16 -31.11
N TYR A 444 -21.99 23.46 -31.26
CA TYR A 444 -21.52 22.90 -32.54
C TYR A 444 -21.27 21.40 -32.38
N THR A 445 -21.94 20.59 -33.18
CA THR A 445 -21.89 19.12 -33.07
C THR A 445 -21.60 18.45 -34.40
N VAL A 446 -20.80 17.37 -34.35
CA VAL A 446 -20.48 16.53 -35.51
C VAL A 446 -20.38 15.06 -35.07
N GLY A 447 -20.93 14.15 -35.88
CA GLY A 447 -20.81 12.71 -35.68
C GLY A 447 -21.71 12.17 -34.57
N ASP A 448 -21.23 11.17 -33.85
CA ASP A 448 -21.96 10.39 -32.84
C ASP A 448 -21.99 11.09 -31.46
N TRP A 449 -22.26 12.40 -31.44
CA TRP A 449 -22.16 13.22 -30.23
C TRP A 449 -23.21 12.91 -29.16
N GLU A 450 -24.35 12.32 -29.53
CA GLU A 450 -25.42 11.90 -28.62
C GLU A 450 -25.15 10.56 -27.93
N GLN A 451 -24.14 9.80 -28.38
CA GLN A 451 -23.90 8.46 -27.85
C GLN A 451 -23.55 8.53 -26.36
N PRO A 452 -24.27 7.80 -25.50
CA PRO A 452 -23.98 7.78 -24.08
C PRO A 452 -22.73 6.94 -23.80
N PHE A 453 -21.92 7.40 -22.86
CA PHE A 453 -20.75 6.69 -22.35
C PHE A 453 -20.51 7.04 -20.87
N LEU A 454 -19.68 6.24 -20.21
CA LEU A 454 -19.32 6.46 -18.81
C LEU A 454 -18.30 7.60 -18.70
N ILE A 455 -18.56 8.57 -17.81
CA ILE A 455 -17.67 9.73 -17.59
C ILE A 455 -16.26 9.31 -17.12
N GLN A 456 -16.16 8.22 -16.36
CA GLN A 456 -14.91 7.63 -15.89
C GLN A 456 -14.00 8.67 -15.23
N SER A 457 -12.68 8.65 -15.49
CA SER A 457 -11.70 9.54 -14.86
C SER A 457 -11.93 11.04 -15.11
N ILE A 458 -12.81 11.43 -16.03
CA ILE A 458 -13.17 12.85 -16.23
C ILE A 458 -13.88 13.40 -14.98
N SER A 459 -14.62 12.54 -14.27
CA SER A 459 -15.30 12.87 -13.02
C SER A 459 -14.42 13.48 -11.93
N LYS A 460 -13.14 13.10 -11.90
CA LYS A 460 -12.18 13.47 -10.84
C LYS A 460 -12.01 14.98 -10.70
N VAL A 461 -12.09 15.71 -11.83
CA VAL A 461 -12.04 17.17 -11.88
C VAL A 461 -13.14 17.79 -11.03
N PHE A 462 -14.36 17.29 -11.20
CA PHE A 462 -15.54 17.85 -10.56
C PHE A 462 -15.62 17.48 -9.08
N ALA A 463 -15.26 16.23 -8.74
CA ALA A 463 -15.13 15.80 -7.35
C ALA A 463 -14.08 16.63 -6.58
N TYR A 464 -12.96 16.99 -7.23
CA TYR A 464 -11.96 17.87 -6.65
C TYR A 464 -12.52 19.27 -6.36
N GLY A 465 -13.27 19.85 -7.31
CA GLY A 465 -13.96 21.12 -7.11
C GLY A 465 -15.00 21.10 -5.98
N MET A 466 -15.67 19.96 -5.81
CA MET A 466 -16.60 19.76 -4.69
C MET A 466 -15.85 19.72 -3.35
N ALA A 467 -14.74 18.97 -3.25
CA ALA A 467 -13.93 18.93 -2.04
C ALA A 467 -13.34 20.30 -1.67
N LEU A 468 -12.88 21.08 -2.66
CA LEU A 468 -12.45 22.47 -2.45
C LEU A 468 -13.57 23.36 -1.93
N SER A 469 -14.79 23.17 -2.42
CA SER A 469 -15.96 23.94 -1.97
C SER A 469 -16.35 23.59 -0.53
N ASP A 470 -16.21 22.32 -0.15
CA ASP A 470 -16.55 21.81 1.19
C ASP A 470 -15.50 22.21 2.24
N TRP A 471 -14.21 22.16 1.90
CA TRP A 471 -13.12 22.25 2.90
C TRP A 471 -12.11 23.38 2.68
N GLY A 472 -12.12 24.04 1.51
CA GLY A 472 -11.11 25.03 1.14
C GLY A 472 -9.75 24.43 0.74
N ARG A 473 -8.86 25.28 0.20
CA ARG A 473 -7.57 24.87 -0.38
C ARG A 473 -6.65 24.21 0.64
N ASP A 474 -6.42 24.87 1.76
CA ASP A 474 -5.40 24.46 2.75
C ASP A 474 -5.67 23.05 3.27
N TYR A 475 -6.94 22.74 3.57
CA TYR A 475 -7.30 21.42 4.04
C TYR A 475 -7.20 20.36 2.94
N VAL A 476 -7.67 20.64 1.72
CA VAL A 476 -7.59 19.68 0.61
C VAL A 476 -6.14 19.36 0.25
N VAL A 477 -5.25 20.36 0.19
CA VAL A 477 -3.82 20.20 -0.11
C VAL A 477 -3.07 19.44 1.00
N SER A 478 -3.56 19.51 2.25
CA SER A 478 -3.03 18.68 3.34
C SER A 478 -3.30 17.17 3.16
N ARG A 479 -4.23 16.81 2.26
CA ARG A 479 -4.64 15.42 2.00
C ARG A 479 -4.19 14.91 0.63
N VAL A 480 -4.23 15.76 -0.38
CA VAL A 480 -3.87 15.43 -1.77
C VAL A 480 -3.08 16.60 -2.33
N ASP A 481 -1.89 16.33 -2.84
CA ASP A 481 -1.03 17.36 -3.43
C ASP A 481 -1.56 17.81 -4.81
N VAL A 482 -0.82 18.66 -5.52
CA VAL A 482 -1.21 19.20 -6.84
C VAL A 482 -0.17 18.98 -7.94
N GLU A 483 0.91 18.28 -7.62
CA GLU A 483 2.04 18.06 -8.52
C GLU A 483 1.82 16.85 -9.45
N PRO A 484 2.36 16.88 -10.68
CA PRO A 484 2.34 15.71 -11.55
C PRO A 484 3.21 14.59 -10.96
N THR A 485 2.80 13.33 -11.19
CA THR A 485 3.54 12.15 -10.72
C THR A 485 4.81 11.87 -11.51
N GLY A 486 4.84 12.24 -12.81
CA GLY A 486 5.90 11.82 -13.75
C GLY A 486 5.83 10.35 -14.20
N ASP A 487 5.08 9.51 -13.48
CA ASP A 487 4.93 8.07 -13.74
C ASP A 487 3.75 7.67 -14.61
N ALA A 488 3.77 6.41 -15.07
CA ALA A 488 2.73 5.84 -15.90
C ALA A 488 1.34 5.74 -15.22
N TYR A 489 0.22 5.87 -15.92
CA TYR A 489 -1.11 5.91 -15.29
C TYR A 489 -1.54 4.55 -14.73
N ASN A 490 -0.95 3.49 -15.29
CA ASN A 490 -1.06 2.12 -14.82
C ASN A 490 0.04 1.77 -13.81
N SER A 491 1.01 2.65 -13.54
CA SER A 491 2.02 2.48 -12.47
C SER A 491 1.35 2.32 -11.10
N LEU A 492 2.06 1.71 -10.16
CA LEU A 492 1.51 1.37 -8.86
C LEU A 492 1.05 2.58 -8.04
N ILE A 493 0.43 2.25 -6.91
CA ILE A 493 -0.11 3.15 -5.90
C ILE A 493 1.03 4.00 -5.30
N LYS A 494 1.42 5.05 -6.01
CA LYS A 494 2.44 5.99 -5.54
C LYS A 494 1.81 7.13 -4.75
N VAL A 495 2.51 7.48 -3.69
CA VAL A 495 2.28 8.64 -2.83
C VAL A 495 3.62 9.35 -2.65
N GLU A 496 3.60 10.63 -2.28
CA GLU A 496 4.83 11.37 -2.02
C GLU A 496 5.62 10.72 -0.87
N GLU A 497 6.94 10.61 -1.01
CA GLU A 497 7.76 9.77 -0.14
C GLU A 497 7.70 10.17 1.33
N ASN A 498 7.69 11.47 1.63
CA ASN A 498 7.76 11.96 3.01
C ASN A 498 6.37 12.06 3.64
N SER A 499 5.47 12.79 2.98
CA SER A 499 4.13 13.10 3.49
C SER A 499 3.13 11.97 3.26
N LYS A 500 3.45 11.00 2.39
CA LYS A 500 2.56 9.90 1.98
C LYS A 500 1.21 10.36 1.40
N ARG A 501 1.12 11.63 0.99
CA ARG A 501 -0.04 12.21 0.28
C ARG A 501 -0.05 11.74 -1.18
N PRO A 502 -1.22 11.48 -1.79
CA PRO A 502 -1.31 11.32 -3.23
C PRO A 502 -0.83 12.60 -3.94
N TYR A 503 -0.14 12.43 -5.08
CA TYR A 503 0.47 13.54 -5.82
C TYR A 503 -0.52 14.54 -6.40
N ASN A 504 -1.68 14.09 -6.89
CA ASN A 504 -2.70 14.98 -7.44
C ASN A 504 -4.08 14.30 -7.47
N PRO A 505 -5.17 15.06 -7.57
CA PRO A 505 -6.53 14.50 -7.60
C PRO A 505 -6.88 13.78 -8.92
N MET A 506 -6.03 13.83 -9.96
CA MET A 506 -6.33 13.26 -11.28
C MET A 506 -5.91 11.79 -11.40
N VAL A 507 -5.02 11.32 -10.53
CA VAL A 507 -4.68 9.90 -10.36
C VAL A 507 -5.67 9.20 -9.41
N ASN A 508 -5.76 7.87 -9.46
CA ASN A 508 -6.74 7.12 -8.66
C ASN A 508 -6.55 7.28 -7.15
N THR A 509 -5.29 7.36 -6.67
CA THR A 509 -4.97 7.61 -5.26
C THR A 509 -5.55 8.92 -4.77
N GLY A 510 -5.30 10.01 -5.49
CA GLY A 510 -5.85 11.32 -5.16
C GLY A 510 -7.36 11.36 -5.31
N ALA A 511 -7.92 10.78 -6.37
CA ALA A 511 -9.36 10.78 -6.58
C ALA A 511 -10.14 10.04 -5.48
N ILE A 512 -9.64 8.90 -4.99
CA ILE A 512 -10.24 8.18 -3.87
C ILE A 512 -10.15 9.02 -2.58
N ALA A 513 -9.01 9.67 -2.33
CA ALA A 513 -8.84 10.56 -1.19
C ALA A 513 -9.78 11.79 -1.28
N ILE A 514 -9.88 12.43 -2.43
CA ILE A 514 -10.84 13.52 -2.69
C ILE A 514 -12.28 13.05 -2.48
N THR A 515 -12.63 11.86 -2.98
CA THR A 515 -13.98 11.32 -2.79
C THR A 515 -14.29 11.12 -1.31
N ASN A 516 -13.32 10.70 -0.49
CA ASN A 516 -13.46 10.57 0.96
C ASN A 516 -13.84 11.91 1.63
N LEU A 517 -13.39 13.05 1.07
CA LEU A 517 -13.67 14.39 1.59
C LEU A 517 -15.08 14.89 1.28
N ILE A 518 -15.79 14.32 0.30
CA ILE A 518 -17.13 14.78 -0.07
C ILE A 518 -18.08 14.68 1.13
N GLU A 519 -18.58 15.81 1.60
CA GLU A 519 -19.41 15.86 2.80
C GLU A 519 -20.77 15.18 2.62
N GLY A 520 -21.28 14.57 3.70
CA GLY A 520 -22.68 14.18 3.76
C GLY A 520 -23.04 13.23 4.89
N LYS A 521 -24.32 13.23 5.28
CA LYS A 521 -24.87 12.35 6.32
C LYS A 521 -25.13 10.95 5.74
N GLY A 522 -24.06 10.20 5.52
CA GLY A 522 -24.08 8.82 5.03
C GLY A 522 -24.13 8.68 3.50
N PRO A 523 -24.10 7.44 2.98
CA PRO A 523 -23.87 7.15 1.56
C PRO A 523 -24.88 7.80 0.60
N ALA A 524 -26.18 7.69 0.89
CA ALA A 524 -27.22 8.22 0.01
C ALA A 524 -27.16 9.75 -0.12
N HIS A 525 -26.88 10.46 0.98
CA HIS A 525 -26.76 11.92 0.96
C HIS A 525 -25.54 12.37 0.15
N ARG A 526 -24.40 11.68 0.30
CA ARG A 526 -23.18 11.97 -0.47
C ARG A 526 -23.39 11.73 -1.96
N LEU A 527 -24.02 10.62 -2.33
CA LEU A 527 -24.39 10.34 -3.73
C LEU A 527 -25.33 11.41 -4.29
N ASN A 528 -26.37 11.81 -3.55
CA ASN A 528 -27.29 12.85 -4.00
C ASN A 528 -26.59 14.20 -4.23
N ARG A 529 -25.67 14.60 -3.34
CA ARG A 529 -24.87 15.82 -3.53
C ARG A 529 -23.97 15.72 -4.78
N LEU A 530 -23.40 14.55 -5.03
CA LEU A 530 -22.57 14.29 -6.20
C LEU A 530 -23.37 14.33 -7.50
N LEU A 531 -24.57 13.74 -7.53
CA LEU A 531 -25.47 13.81 -8.69
C LEU A 531 -26.02 15.23 -8.91
N ASP A 532 -26.31 15.98 -7.84
CA ASP A 532 -26.71 17.39 -7.95
C ASP A 532 -25.55 18.25 -8.47
N MET A 533 -24.32 18.00 -8.04
CA MET A 533 -23.13 18.65 -8.62
C MET A 533 -23.11 18.45 -10.14
N TYR A 534 -23.22 17.21 -10.63
CA TYR A 534 -23.27 16.97 -12.07
C TYR A 534 -24.46 17.65 -12.76
N ARG A 535 -25.64 17.66 -12.14
CA ARG A 535 -26.83 18.36 -12.66
C ARG A 535 -26.53 19.84 -12.91
N ARG A 536 -25.79 20.51 -12.01
CA ARG A 536 -25.43 21.92 -12.16
C ARG A 536 -24.46 22.15 -13.34
N TYR A 537 -23.54 21.23 -13.58
CA TYR A 537 -22.61 21.33 -14.71
C TYR A 537 -23.24 20.97 -16.06
N VAL A 538 -24.12 19.97 -16.10
CA VAL A 538 -24.70 19.45 -17.35
C VAL A 538 -25.99 20.18 -17.72
N GLY A 539 -26.76 20.65 -16.73
CA GLY A 539 -28.05 21.33 -16.91
C GLY A 539 -29.27 20.42 -16.85
N HIS A 540 -29.07 19.10 -16.69
CA HIS A 540 -30.14 18.12 -16.46
C HIS A 540 -29.71 17.02 -15.49
N ARG A 541 -30.66 16.17 -15.07
CA ARG A 541 -30.35 15.04 -14.19
C ARG A 541 -29.48 14.00 -14.91
N VAL A 542 -28.54 13.42 -14.18
CA VAL A 542 -27.67 12.34 -14.64
C VAL A 542 -27.91 11.07 -13.83
N PHE A 543 -27.52 9.92 -14.37
CA PHE A 543 -27.74 8.62 -13.77
C PHE A 543 -26.44 7.82 -13.69
N VAL A 544 -26.38 6.91 -12.72
CA VAL A 544 -25.27 5.95 -12.56
C VAL A 544 -25.62 4.68 -13.32
N ASP A 545 -24.67 4.18 -14.11
CA ASP A 545 -24.77 2.86 -14.72
C ASP A 545 -24.56 1.76 -13.68
N THR A 546 -25.66 1.16 -13.22
CA THR A 546 -25.63 0.12 -12.19
C THR A 546 -24.86 -1.14 -12.62
N PRO A 547 -25.01 -1.66 -13.86
CA PRO A 547 -24.23 -2.81 -14.32
C PRO A 547 -22.72 -2.57 -14.21
N SER A 548 -22.20 -1.51 -14.84
CA SER A 548 -20.77 -1.19 -14.76
C SER A 548 -20.28 -0.95 -13.33
N LEU A 549 -21.10 -0.33 -12.47
CA LEU A 549 -20.78 -0.19 -11.04
C LEU A 549 -20.60 -1.55 -10.35
N VAL A 550 -21.53 -2.49 -10.56
CA VAL A 550 -21.47 -3.83 -9.94
C VAL A 550 -20.25 -4.60 -10.45
N SER A 551 -19.96 -4.53 -11.75
CA SER A 551 -18.76 -5.15 -12.31
C SER A 551 -17.47 -4.59 -11.69
N GLU A 552 -17.34 -3.27 -11.63
CA GLU A 552 -16.18 -2.59 -11.05
C GLU A 552 -16.04 -2.86 -9.53
N GLN A 553 -17.15 -2.99 -8.81
CA GLN A 553 -17.12 -3.41 -7.39
C GLN A 553 -16.57 -4.82 -7.21
N THR A 554 -16.81 -5.70 -8.18
CA THR A 554 -16.42 -7.12 -8.12
C THR A 554 -14.97 -7.33 -8.59
N ALA A 555 -14.52 -6.56 -9.58
CA ALA A 555 -13.18 -6.65 -10.17
C ALA A 555 -12.17 -5.62 -9.61
N GLY A 556 -12.60 -4.70 -8.76
CA GLY A 556 -11.83 -3.53 -8.31
C GLY A 556 -10.74 -3.77 -7.26
N ASP A 557 -10.01 -4.89 -7.31
CA ASP A 557 -8.97 -5.24 -6.32
C ASP A 557 -7.91 -4.12 -6.18
N ARG A 558 -7.51 -3.48 -7.29
CA ARG A 558 -6.60 -2.32 -7.29
C ARG A 558 -7.13 -1.14 -6.46
N ASN A 559 -8.42 -0.82 -6.55
CA ASN A 559 -8.99 0.31 -5.81
C ASN A 559 -9.11 0.00 -4.31
N TRP A 560 -9.39 -1.26 -3.94
CA TRP A 560 -9.33 -1.72 -2.55
C TRP A 560 -7.93 -1.59 -1.96
N ALA A 561 -6.91 -2.03 -2.70
CA ALA A 561 -5.52 -1.84 -2.31
C ALA A 561 -5.18 -0.37 -2.04
N ILE A 562 -5.57 0.53 -2.97
CA ILE A 562 -5.38 1.97 -2.83
C ILE A 562 -6.02 2.48 -1.54
N ALA A 563 -7.28 2.16 -1.30
CA ALA A 563 -8.00 2.70 -0.16
C ALA A 563 -7.43 2.22 1.17
N TYR A 564 -7.08 0.93 1.30
CA TYR A 564 -6.44 0.43 2.52
C TYR A 564 -5.07 1.07 2.75
N LEU A 565 -4.29 1.29 1.70
CA LEU A 565 -2.99 1.95 1.79
C LEU A 565 -3.14 3.42 2.24
N LEU A 566 -4.06 4.17 1.63
CA LEU A 566 -4.34 5.55 2.02
C LEU A 566 -4.86 5.64 3.46
N ARG A 567 -5.63 4.66 3.93
CA ARG A 567 -6.07 4.60 5.34
C ARG A 567 -4.90 4.33 6.27
N ASN A 568 -3.97 3.46 5.89
CA ASN A 568 -2.74 3.21 6.64
C ASN A 568 -1.91 4.49 6.81
N PHE A 569 -1.85 5.34 5.78
CA PHE A 569 -1.18 6.65 5.85
C PHE A 569 -2.02 7.77 6.48
N GLY A 570 -3.23 7.49 6.93
CA GLY A 570 -4.13 8.50 7.50
C GLY A 570 -4.64 9.54 6.49
N MET A 571 -4.55 9.26 5.20
CA MET A 571 -5.04 10.14 4.12
C MET A 571 -6.54 10.04 3.89
N ILE A 572 -7.12 8.88 4.22
CA ILE A 572 -8.58 8.68 4.25
C ILE A 572 -9.02 8.15 5.61
N SER A 573 -10.29 8.40 5.94
CA SER A 573 -10.88 7.97 7.21
C SER A 573 -12.29 7.40 7.03
N GLY A 574 -12.85 6.83 8.09
CA GLY A 574 -14.19 6.25 8.09
C GLY A 574 -14.28 4.90 7.39
N ASP A 575 -15.43 4.64 6.76
CA ASP A 575 -15.72 3.39 6.06
C ASP A 575 -15.13 3.42 4.64
N ILE A 576 -14.18 2.51 4.38
CA ILE A 576 -13.53 2.36 3.08
C ILE A 576 -14.53 1.96 2.01
N LYS A 577 -15.43 1.01 2.31
CA LYS A 577 -16.40 0.51 1.34
C LYS A 577 -17.30 1.65 0.87
N GLN A 578 -17.78 2.48 1.80
CA GLN A 578 -18.61 3.64 1.44
C GLN A 578 -17.87 4.66 0.58
N THR A 579 -16.57 4.85 0.83
CA THR A 579 -15.72 5.75 0.03
C THR A 579 -15.51 5.21 -1.38
N LEU A 580 -15.22 3.91 -1.50
CA LEU A 580 -15.05 3.24 -2.79
C LEU A 580 -16.35 3.17 -3.58
N ASP A 581 -17.47 2.84 -2.94
CA ASP A 581 -18.78 2.81 -3.58
C ASP A 581 -19.11 4.19 -4.19
N LEU A 582 -18.87 5.27 -3.45
CA LEU A 582 -19.09 6.63 -3.96
C LEU A 582 -18.14 6.97 -5.12
N TYR A 583 -16.87 6.56 -5.04
CA TYR A 583 -15.88 6.77 -6.10
C TYR A 583 -16.23 6.00 -7.39
N LEU A 584 -16.72 4.77 -7.25
CA LEU A 584 -17.15 3.99 -8.39
C LEU A 584 -18.46 4.53 -8.99
N GLN A 585 -19.43 4.93 -8.15
CA GLN A 585 -20.64 5.62 -8.58
C GLN A 585 -20.33 6.90 -9.36
N GLN A 586 -19.33 7.65 -8.88
CA GLN A 586 -18.82 8.85 -9.55
C GLN A 586 -18.28 8.53 -10.96
N CYS A 587 -17.50 7.45 -11.11
CA CYS A 587 -16.92 7.04 -12.39
C CYS A 587 -17.95 6.47 -13.36
N SER A 588 -19.03 5.87 -12.83
CA SER A 588 -20.08 5.20 -13.62
C SER A 588 -21.24 6.12 -14.02
N VAL A 589 -21.11 7.45 -13.91
CA VAL A 589 -22.13 8.37 -14.40
C VAL A 589 -22.17 8.37 -15.93
N ILE A 590 -23.37 8.27 -16.49
CA ILE A 590 -23.62 8.27 -17.94
C ILE A 590 -23.74 9.70 -18.45
N ILE A 591 -22.98 10.04 -19.49
CA ILE A 591 -22.98 11.34 -20.17
C ILE A 591 -22.82 11.16 -21.69
N ASN A 592 -23.03 12.21 -22.47
CA ASN A 592 -22.68 12.25 -23.90
C ASN A 592 -21.66 13.41 -24.21
N CYS A 593 -21.32 13.62 -25.49
CA CYS A 593 -20.39 14.70 -25.85
C CYS A 593 -20.95 16.09 -25.55
N HIS A 594 -22.25 16.29 -25.74
CA HIS A 594 -22.88 17.58 -25.46
C HIS A 594 -22.78 17.93 -23.98
N ASP A 595 -23.13 16.99 -23.11
CA ASP A 595 -23.01 17.15 -21.66
C ASP A 595 -21.60 17.57 -21.29
N LEU A 596 -20.61 16.82 -21.78
CA LEU A 596 -19.20 17.06 -21.48
C LEU A 596 -18.71 18.43 -21.99
N ALA A 597 -19.17 18.87 -23.16
CA ALA A 597 -18.84 20.19 -23.70
C ALA A 597 -19.48 21.32 -22.87
N VAL A 598 -20.72 21.16 -22.40
CA VAL A 598 -21.38 22.10 -21.47
C VAL A 598 -20.63 22.16 -20.13
N MET A 599 -20.19 21.01 -19.60
CA MET A 599 -19.36 20.98 -18.38
C MET A 599 -18.05 21.77 -18.59
N GLY A 600 -17.41 21.61 -19.74
CA GLY A 600 -16.19 22.35 -20.09
C GLY A 600 -16.44 23.84 -20.26
N ALA A 601 -17.55 24.21 -20.90
CA ALA A 601 -17.96 25.60 -21.11
C ALA A 601 -18.31 26.28 -19.78
N THR A 602 -18.87 25.52 -18.83
CA THR A 602 -19.11 25.98 -17.45
C THR A 602 -17.80 26.37 -16.76
N LEU A 603 -16.75 25.55 -16.90
CA LEU A 603 -15.41 25.90 -16.38
C LEU A 603 -14.79 27.08 -17.14
N ALA A 604 -14.95 27.16 -18.47
CA ALA A 604 -14.51 28.30 -19.26
C ALA A 604 -15.22 29.61 -18.85
N ASN A 605 -16.46 29.52 -18.37
CA ASN A 605 -17.31 30.64 -17.98
C ASN A 605 -17.29 30.90 -16.45
N ASN A 606 -16.12 30.76 -15.82
CA ASN A 606 -15.92 31.03 -14.38
C ASN A 606 -16.88 30.27 -13.45
N GLY A 607 -17.26 29.05 -13.82
CA GLY A 607 -18.09 28.17 -13.01
C GLY A 607 -19.59 28.38 -13.18
N ILE A 608 -20.03 29.18 -14.15
CA ILE A 608 -21.45 29.43 -14.47
C ILE A 608 -21.83 28.64 -15.72
N ASN A 609 -22.85 27.79 -15.60
CA ASN A 609 -23.34 27.00 -16.71
C ASN A 609 -23.92 27.92 -17.79
N PRO A 610 -23.41 27.90 -19.04
CA PRO A 610 -23.83 28.85 -20.08
C PRO A 610 -25.26 28.60 -20.58
N MET A 611 -25.80 27.39 -20.38
CA MET A 611 -27.13 27.01 -20.83
C MET A 611 -28.21 27.38 -19.80
N THR A 612 -27.89 27.24 -18.51
CA THR A 612 -28.87 27.43 -17.42
C THR A 612 -28.67 28.72 -16.63
N GLY A 613 -27.48 29.32 -16.69
CA GLY A 613 -27.07 30.45 -15.84
C GLY A 613 -26.80 30.08 -14.38
N GLU A 614 -26.90 28.80 -14.01
CA GLU A 614 -26.67 28.31 -12.65
C GLU A 614 -25.17 28.28 -12.32
N GLN A 615 -24.80 28.64 -11.09
CA GLN A 615 -23.42 28.52 -10.62
C GLN A 615 -23.12 27.07 -10.19
N ALA A 616 -22.27 26.39 -10.97
CA ALA A 616 -21.84 25.02 -10.68
C ALA A 616 -20.65 24.97 -9.70
N ILE A 617 -19.78 25.98 -9.70
CA ILE A 617 -18.68 26.10 -8.75
C ILE A 617 -18.33 27.56 -8.50
N HIS A 618 -17.82 27.85 -7.30
CA HIS A 618 -17.34 29.18 -6.95
C HIS A 618 -16.13 29.56 -7.81
N SER A 619 -16.14 30.76 -8.40
CA SER A 619 -15.17 31.18 -9.43
C SER A 619 -13.69 31.11 -9.01
N PRO A 620 -13.28 31.37 -7.76
CA PRO A 620 -11.89 31.21 -7.35
C PRO A 620 -11.36 29.78 -7.53
N TYR A 621 -12.21 28.75 -7.39
CA TYR A 621 -11.78 27.35 -7.51
C TYR A 621 -11.64 26.88 -8.96
N VAL A 622 -12.22 27.60 -9.92
CA VAL A 622 -12.09 27.27 -11.34
C VAL A 622 -10.63 27.28 -11.77
N LYS A 623 -9.84 28.26 -11.29
CA LYS A 623 -8.41 28.33 -11.58
C LYS A 623 -7.67 27.08 -11.08
N ASP A 624 -8.01 26.58 -9.89
CA ASP A 624 -7.39 25.38 -9.33
C ASP A 624 -7.70 24.15 -10.19
N LEU A 625 -8.95 24.01 -10.62
CA LEU A 625 -9.38 22.91 -11.50
C LEU A 625 -8.65 22.95 -12.84
N LEU A 626 -8.62 24.12 -13.50
CA LEU A 626 -7.97 24.29 -14.79
C LEU A 626 -6.46 24.07 -14.71
N SER A 627 -5.82 24.49 -13.62
CA SER A 627 -4.38 24.31 -13.42
C SER A 627 -4.04 22.82 -13.33
N ILE A 628 -4.78 22.04 -12.53
CA ILE A 628 -4.52 20.60 -12.40
C ILE A 628 -4.95 19.83 -13.66
N MET A 629 -6.02 20.23 -14.34
CA MET A 629 -6.36 19.67 -15.66
C MET A 629 -5.23 19.88 -16.65
N PHE A 630 -4.61 21.06 -16.63
CA PHE A 630 -3.50 21.38 -17.53
C PHE A 630 -2.25 20.53 -17.26
N THR A 631 -1.87 20.32 -16.02
CA THR A 631 -0.61 19.62 -15.66
C THR A 631 -0.76 18.11 -15.44
N CYS A 632 -1.94 17.63 -15.07
CA CYS A 632 -2.16 16.25 -14.62
C CYS A 632 -3.30 15.52 -15.37
N GLY A 633 -3.99 16.18 -16.29
CA GLY A 633 -5.29 15.70 -16.78
C GLY A 633 -5.25 14.59 -17.84
N MET A 634 -4.13 14.44 -18.56
CA MET A 634 -4.05 13.54 -19.73
C MET A 634 -3.20 12.30 -19.48
N TYR A 635 -3.25 11.75 -18.25
CA TYR A 635 -2.43 10.60 -17.87
C TYR A 635 -0.95 10.91 -18.15
N ASP A 636 -0.20 9.95 -18.69
CA ASP A 636 1.24 10.08 -19.04
C ASP A 636 1.47 10.96 -20.27
N PHE A 637 0.38 11.37 -20.91
CA PHE A 637 0.41 12.33 -22.01
C PHE A 637 0.31 13.77 -21.52
N ALA A 638 0.16 14.05 -20.22
CA ALA A 638 -0.02 15.42 -19.72
C ALA A 638 1.13 16.36 -20.12
N GLY A 639 2.38 15.94 -20.01
CA GLY A 639 3.52 16.76 -20.46
C GLY A 639 3.54 17.02 -21.98
N GLU A 640 3.32 15.98 -22.79
CA GLU A 640 3.22 16.13 -24.25
C GLU A 640 1.99 16.95 -24.67
N TRP A 641 0.88 16.84 -23.94
CA TRP A 641 -0.34 17.59 -24.16
C TRP A 641 -0.12 19.08 -23.97
N VAL A 642 0.56 19.46 -22.88
CA VAL A 642 0.94 20.86 -22.61
C VAL A 642 1.78 21.42 -23.76
N TYR A 643 2.68 20.62 -24.33
CA TYR A 643 3.56 21.05 -25.43
C TYR A 643 2.85 21.14 -26.80
N LYS A 644 1.94 20.20 -27.11
CA LYS A 644 1.32 20.10 -28.45
C LYS A 644 -0.03 20.79 -28.55
N VAL A 645 -0.85 20.71 -27.50
CA VAL A 645 -2.25 21.14 -27.49
C VAL A 645 -2.42 22.40 -26.66
N GLY A 646 -1.90 22.38 -25.42
CA GLY A 646 -1.70 23.59 -24.67
C GLY A 646 -2.96 24.26 -24.10
N PHE A 647 -4.08 23.57 -23.96
CA PHE A 647 -5.23 24.02 -23.15
C PHE A 647 -5.62 22.97 -22.09
N PRO A 648 -6.20 23.35 -20.93
CA PRO A 648 -6.61 22.41 -19.89
C PRO A 648 -7.52 21.30 -20.41
N ALA A 649 -7.24 20.04 -20.06
CA ALA A 649 -8.04 18.90 -20.50
C ALA A 649 -8.05 17.75 -19.52
N LYS A 650 -8.99 16.82 -19.67
CA LYS A 650 -9.00 15.55 -18.94
C LYS A 650 -9.50 14.44 -19.85
N SER A 651 -8.80 13.31 -19.87
CA SER A 651 -9.28 12.09 -20.54
C SER A 651 -9.94 11.11 -19.57
N GLY A 652 -10.88 10.31 -20.07
CA GLY A 652 -11.43 9.16 -19.39
C GLY A 652 -11.34 7.91 -20.26
N VAL A 653 -11.05 6.77 -19.63
CA VAL A 653 -11.01 5.47 -20.30
C VAL A 653 -12.32 5.08 -20.98
N GLY A 654 -13.44 5.74 -20.67
CA GLY A 654 -14.67 5.62 -21.43
C GLY A 654 -14.55 6.09 -22.89
N GLY A 655 -13.45 6.73 -23.30
CA GLY A 655 -13.23 7.24 -24.66
C GLY A 655 -13.47 8.74 -24.81
N GLY A 656 -13.86 9.41 -23.72
CA GLY A 656 -14.09 10.86 -23.68
C GLY A 656 -12.83 11.67 -23.40
N ILE A 657 -12.74 12.84 -24.02
CA ILE A 657 -11.81 13.92 -23.66
C ILE A 657 -12.62 15.21 -23.49
N ILE A 658 -12.48 15.85 -22.32
CA ILE A 658 -12.95 17.22 -22.08
C ILE A 658 -11.77 18.17 -22.25
N GLY A 659 -11.96 19.25 -23.00
CA GLY A 659 -11.04 20.36 -23.16
C GLY A 659 -11.71 21.67 -22.75
N VAL A 660 -10.93 22.59 -22.19
CA VAL A 660 -11.44 23.90 -21.75
C VAL A 660 -10.56 25.00 -22.30
N VAL A 661 -11.16 25.93 -23.05
CA VAL A 661 -10.50 27.16 -23.50
C VAL A 661 -11.06 28.31 -22.65
N PRO A 662 -10.32 28.78 -21.63
CA PRO A 662 -10.83 29.74 -20.65
C PRO A 662 -11.39 31.01 -21.29
N GLY A 663 -12.59 31.40 -20.87
CA GLY A 663 -13.29 32.57 -21.42
C GLY A 663 -13.93 32.37 -22.80
N VAL A 664 -13.73 31.23 -23.48
CA VAL A 664 -14.17 31.03 -24.87
C VAL A 664 -15.16 29.87 -25.00
N MET A 665 -14.74 28.63 -24.68
CA MET A 665 -15.54 27.44 -24.96
C MET A 665 -15.08 26.19 -24.19
N GLY A 666 -15.98 25.23 -24.04
CA GLY A 666 -15.71 23.83 -23.73
C GLY A 666 -15.69 22.98 -24.99
N ILE A 667 -14.81 21.98 -25.00
CA ILE A 667 -14.61 21.03 -26.09
C ILE A 667 -14.84 19.62 -25.53
N ALA A 668 -15.58 18.79 -26.25
CA ALA A 668 -15.72 17.38 -25.96
C ALA A 668 -15.50 16.55 -27.23
N VAL A 669 -14.71 15.49 -27.08
CA VAL A 669 -14.55 14.47 -28.11
C VAL A 669 -14.76 13.11 -27.49
N PHE A 670 -15.56 12.26 -28.14
CA PHE A 670 -15.78 10.88 -27.76
C PHE A 670 -15.35 9.97 -28.89
N SER A 671 -14.43 9.06 -28.58
CA SER A 671 -14.16 7.90 -29.43
C SER A 671 -13.58 6.76 -28.58
N PRO A 672 -14.20 5.57 -28.57
CA PRO A 672 -13.82 4.46 -27.69
C PRO A 672 -12.38 3.92 -27.81
N PRO A 673 -11.77 3.83 -29.02
CA PRO A 673 -10.43 3.24 -29.13
C PRO A 673 -9.35 4.10 -28.44
N LEU A 674 -8.69 3.51 -27.43
CA LEU A 674 -7.67 4.16 -26.61
C LEU A 674 -6.25 3.79 -27.06
N ASP A 675 -5.31 4.72 -26.88
CA ASP A 675 -3.88 4.45 -26.98
C ASP A 675 -3.36 3.63 -25.78
N LYS A 676 -2.06 3.33 -25.80
CA LYS A 676 -1.39 2.61 -24.70
C LYS A 676 -1.39 3.36 -23.37
N ARG A 677 -1.70 4.67 -23.38
CA ARG A 677 -1.75 5.56 -22.21
C ARG A 677 -3.18 5.77 -21.71
N GLY A 678 -4.17 5.10 -22.30
CA GLY A 678 -5.57 5.17 -21.90
C GLY A 678 -6.32 6.39 -22.44
N ASN A 679 -5.76 7.13 -23.40
CA ASN A 679 -6.39 8.30 -24.01
C ASN A 679 -7.05 7.95 -25.36
N SER A 680 -8.16 8.60 -25.69
CA SER A 680 -8.81 8.45 -27.01
C SER A 680 -7.88 8.89 -28.14
N ILE A 681 -7.57 7.98 -29.09
CA ILE A 681 -6.63 8.26 -30.19
C ILE A 681 -7.17 9.38 -31.09
N ARG A 682 -8.43 9.25 -31.53
CA ARG A 682 -9.09 10.28 -32.35
C ARG A 682 -9.28 11.56 -31.55
N GLY A 683 -9.61 11.44 -30.27
CA GLY A 683 -9.75 12.59 -29.36
C GLY A 683 -8.50 13.46 -29.29
N ILE A 684 -7.33 12.85 -29.08
CA ILE A 684 -6.05 13.57 -29.07
C ILE A 684 -5.83 14.28 -30.41
N LYS A 685 -6.00 13.57 -31.53
CA LYS A 685 -5.76 14.10 -32.88
C LYS A 685 -6.65 15.30 -33.20
N VAL A 686 -7.93 15.22 -32.84
CA VAL A 686 -8.86 16.35 -32.98
C VAL A 686 -8.40 17.54 -32.15
N CYS A 687 -8.02 17.34 -30.88
CA CYS A 687 -7.60 18.43 -30.01
C CYS A 687 -6.28 19.09 -30.45
N GLU A 688 -5.31 18.30 -30.91
CA GLU A 688 -4.06 18.79 -31.53
C GLU A 688 -4.39 19.71 -32.73
N GLU A 689 -5.27 19.27 -33.61
CA GLU A 689 -5.59 19.99 -34.83
C GLU A 689 -6.47 21.23 -34.57
N LEU A 690 -7.40 21.16 -33.61
CA LEU A 690 -8.15 22.33 -33.13
C LEU A 690 -7.21 23.40 -32.56
N SER A 691 -6.24 23.00 -31.74
CA SER A 691 -5.27 23.94 -31.18
C SER A 691 -4.45 24.61 -32.27
N ARG A 692 -3.96 23.83 -33.24
CA ARG A 692 -3.15 24.31 -34.36
C ARG A 692 -3.93 25.23 -35.30
N ARG A 693 -5.16 24.87 -35.68
CA ARG A 693 -5.99 25.64 -36.64
C ARG A 693 -6.46 26.97 -36.05
N PHE A 694 -6.81 26.97 -34.77
CA PHE A 694 -7.45 28.12 -34.13
C PHE A 694 -6.54 28.84 -33.11
N GLY A 695 -5.28 28.44 -32.96
CA GLY A 695 -4.33 29.08 -32.04
C GLY A 695 -4.75 28.98 -30.57
N LEU A 696 -5.33 27.84 -30.15
CA LEU A 696 -5.93 27.68 -28.82
C LEU A 696 -4.91 27.40 -27.71
N HIS A 697 -3.63 27.27 -28.05
CA HIS A 697 -2.58 27.03 -27.08
C HIS A 697 -2.42 28.26 -26.17
N ILE A 698 -2.39 28.08 -24.84
CA ILE A 698 -2.30 29.20 -23.88
C ILE A 698 -1.03 30.06 -23.99
N PHE A 699 -0.01 29.58 -24.71
CA PHE A 699 1.26 30.29 -24.95
C PHE A 699 1.39 30.75 -26.41
N GLN A 700 0.34 30.59 -27.22
CA GLN A 700 0.26 31.17 -28.55
C GLN A 700 0.16 32.70 -28.41
N SER A 701 1.14 33.41 -28.99
CA SER A 701 1.21 34.88 -28.99
C SER A 701 0.51 35.51 -30.18
#